data_AF-A4IA30-F1
#
_entry.id   AF-A4IA30-F1
#
_cell.length_a   1.000
_cell.length_b   1.000
_cell.length_c   1.000
_cell.angle_alpha   90.00
_cell.angle_beta   90.00
_cell.angle_gamma   90.00
#
_symmetry.space_group_name_H-M   'P 1'
#
loop_
_entity.id
_entity.type
_entity.pdbx_description
1 polymer ?
#
loop_
_entity_poly.entity_id
_entity_poly.type
_entity_poly.pdbx_seq_one_letter_code
_entity_poly.pdbx_strand_id
1 'polypeptide(L)'
;MSRIASGDSVKLLKGQLSEKEFRIGELENRVKDLFNEAKELDEKLRIANRNARVLEEENSNYHIRIKNFEKDGGALDIFPLQKEAMKLIQENDELRQSLTEAERRVREISGRERDSDHDADKRIRELQSECERMRKERLREYKELESTRRLCADLQKRLDDDEETLKSAKELWDQERDRYQQKIDELLDFNKRAERPLVTRTAWHRDGPADEPLEQFLLKEEVAQLERTLKEVQHKNWEKEKTWVRTETELRHHINELQVSGRSESRNDNALFQAMKDQVRALQDEIQALRSDRRGSRSAQGAPMSSMSTSSTVTPAVKSGVVEEWAARYESVSRENDNLRDQVDAAKAKILELQNLVDEKVVACKEMELRLAAAQKQRAIASQAPLVDRPSSIRSTSERSYESRATGAPRSQDDARAMMVMRQRVLDLEAELRTLCSAHEQKETISHARLKDYKKQIVELLRENANLRDASMDQADTEGGCTIMDFSDGMMRLTKDKRESVEEVMRLLELAWDSEDELNRQLRRAKYQNAAMAAQGASKDDEIQCLQKSVSILESKLRDMEKRAHDNGDLKDAMGELRKQRRGLTDENDKLRKKIGDLEKAKEEVVRQQSAKQNDAKRRIEELQTEIDDLTHKLANARKAGSRPVSPRLSTRSPQPGALSPRPSARRRTPEAAALSHLSVRSTDEQRRSAVPEGAHLAFTVVELTDVLRNGRPITEAGHVIIKVKSIKEKYKTSVKLLSSVIRFDETFVFYLAQPDQDVITLHVFYKPHGGSREFHIGDACFSMATLYRGLPRQRIAPVVQSPGTKEARRAAQVEVHLQTDDFGKTMVHTQEEVEKEKMRFIELVNKFEKGSPEMLHAVDVYMASNELQ
;
A
#
# COMPACT_ATOMS: atom_id res chain seq x y z
N MET A 1 13.50 -7.72 37.64
CA MET A 1 14.92 -7.99 37.92
C MET A 1 15.76 -7.01 37.10
N SER A 2 16.72 -6.34 37.76
CA SER A 2 17.64 -5.29 37.31
C SER A 2 17.19 -4.31 36.20
N ARG A 3 16.67 -3.15 36.64
CA ARG A 3 16.55 -1.94 35.80
C ARG A 3 17.96 -1.40 35.52
N ILE A 4 18.52 -1.77 34.38
CA ILE A 4 19.75 -1.17 33.86
C ILE A 4 19.38 0.22 33.33
N ALA A 5 20.14 1.23 33.75
CA ALA A 5 19.90 2.63 33.42
C ALA A 5 19.91 2.84 31.90
N SER A 6 18.90 3.53 31.37
CA SER A 6 18.70 3.80 29.94
C SER A 6 19.91 4.46 29.26
N GLY A 7 20.74 5.19 30.02
CA GLY A 7 21.97 5.83 29.51
C GLY A 7 23.09 4.88 29.08
N ASP A 8 23.17 3.67 29.66
CA ASP A 8 24.23 2.70 29.31
C ASP A 8 23.91 1.96 28.01
N SER A 9 22.62 1.78 27.70
CA SER A 9 22.17 1.13 26.46
C SER A 9 22.52 1.94 25.20
N VAL A 10 22.40 3.28 25.27
CA VAL A 10 22.70 4.18 24.15
C VAL A 10 24.21 4.26 23.91
N LYS A 11 25.03 4.29 24.97
CA LYS A 11 26.49 4.23 24.84
C LYS A 11 26.95 2.91 24.24
N LEU A 12 26.33 1.79 24.64
CA LEU A 12 26.61 0.48 24.07
C LEU A 12 26.24 0.41 22.58
N LEU A 13 25.08 0.95 22.19
CA LEU A 13 24.65 0.97 20.79
C LEU A 13 25.54 1.87 19.92
N LYS A 14 25.96 3.04 20.42
CA LYS A 14 26.94 3.90 19.72
C LYS A 14 28.28 3.19 19.54
N GLY A 15 28.77 2.52 20.58
CA GLY A 15 29.99 1.71 20.50
C GLY A 15 29.88 0.59 19.45
N GLN A 16 28.73 -0.09 19.41
CA GLN A 16 28.47 -1.14 18.41
C GLN A 16 28.31 -0.59 16.98
N LEU A 17 27.75 0.60 16.81
CA LEU A 17 27.65 1.27 15.51
C LEU A 17 29.03 1.69 14.99
N SER A 18 29.85 2.33 15.83
CA SER A 18 31.22 2.67 15.46
C SER A 18 32.07 1.44 15.17
N GLU A 19 31.87 0.34 15.91
CA GLU A 19 32.55 -0.93 15.62
C GLU A 19 32.09 -1.52 14.29
N LYS A 20 30.78 -1.42 13.96
CA LYS A 20 30.26 -1.87 12.67
C LYS A 20 30.72 -1.03 11.50
N GLU A 21 30.74 0.29 11.62
CA GLU A 21 31.24 1.21 10.59
C GLU A 21 32.73 0.99 10.35
N PHE A 22 33.51 0.85 11.42
CA PHE A 22 34.92 0.48 11.33
C PHE A 22 35.11 -0.85 10.60
N ARG A 23 34.29 -1.86 10.94
CA ARG A 23 34.33 -3.18 10.31
C ARG A 23 33.86 -3.16 8.85
N ILE A 24 32.92 -2.29 8.49
CA ILE A 24 32.51 -2.07 7.09
C ILE A 24 33.68 -1.43 6.33
N GLY A 25 34.33 -0.41 6.88
CA GLY A 25 35.52 0.19 6.25
C GLY A 25 36.68 -0.80 6.08
N GLU A 26 36.93 -1.67 7.06
CA GLU A 26 37.89 -2.77 6.94
C GLU A 26 37.50 -3.76 5.84
N LEU A 27 36.22 -4.12 5.75
CA LEU A 27 35.71 -5.02 4.71
C LEU A 27 35.78 -4.37 3.31
N GLU A 28 35.46 -3.08 3.18
CA GLU A 28 35.57 -2.35 1.91
C GLU A 28 37.04 -2.25 1.44
N ASN A 29 37.97 -1.98 2.36
CA ASN A 29 39.40 -1.99 2.05
C ASN A 29 39.86 -3.40 1.67
N ARG A 30 39.40 -4.43 2.37
CA ARG A 30 39.72 -5.83 2.03
C ARG A 30 39.13 -6.24 0.67
N VAL A 31 37.94 -5.77 0.31
CA VAL A 31 37.35 -5.98 -1.02
C VAL A 31 38.19 -5.28 -2.10
N LYS A 32 38.67 -4.05 -1.85
CA LYS A 32 39.57 -3.34 -2.78
C LYS A 32 40.90 -4.08 -2.94
N ASP A 33 41.49 -4.57 -1.85
CA ASP A 33 42.73 -5.34 -1.87
C ASP A 33 42.55 -6.66 -2.64
N LEU A 34 41.45 -7.39 -2.39
CA LEU A 34 41.10 -8.59 -3.14
C LEU A 34 40.85 -8.30 -4.62
N PHE A 35 40.27 -7.15 -4.96
CA PHE A 35 40.06 -6.75 -6.36
C PHE A 35 41.37 -6.42 -7.07
N ASN A 36 42.33 -5.81 -6.37
CA ASN A 36 43.67 -5.56 -6.87
C ASN A 36 44.46 -6.88 -7.02
N GLU A 37 44.37 -7.77 -6.03
CA GLU A 37 44.97 -9.12 -6.09
C GLU A 37 44.38 -9.94 -7.24
N ALA A 38 43.05 -9.89 -7.45
CA ALA A 38 42.40 -10.54 -8.57
C ALA A 38 42.88 -10.00 -9.92
N LYS A 39 43.10 -8.68 -10.05
CA LYS A 39 43.68 -8.07 -11.26
C LYS A 39 45.13 -8.48 -11.48
N GLU A 40 45.95 -8.54 -10.44
CA GLU A 40 47.32 -9.05 -10.54
C GLU A 40 47.36 -10.54 -10.93
N LEU A 41 46.45 -11.35 -10.39
CA LEU A 41 46.32 -12.75 -10.75
C LEU A 41 45.84 -12.92 -12.19
N ASP A 42 44.93 -12.08 -12.69
CA ASP A 42 44.49 -12.10 -14.08
C ASP A 42 45.64 -11.76 -15.04
N GLU A 43 46.46 -10.76 -14.71
CA GLU A 43 47.65 -10.43 -15.51
C GLU A 43 48.71 -11.54 -15.44
N LYS A 44 48.94 -12.13 -14.25
CA LYS A 44 49.83 -13.30 -14.10
C LYS A 44 49.31 -14.51 -14.89
N LEU A 45 48.00 -14.76 -14.89
CA LEU A 45 47.37 -15.82 -15.67
C LEU A 45 47.52 -15.55 -17.17
N ARG A 46 47.36 -14.30 -17.60
CA ARG A 46 47.55 -13.89 -19.00
C ARG A 46 48.99 -14.11 -19.46
N ILE A 47 49.98 -13.76 -18.64
CA ILE A 47 51.40 -14.00 -18.91
C ILE A 47 51.70 -15.51 -18.87
N ALA A 48 51.18 -16.25 -17.90
CA ALA A 48 51.36 -17.70 -17.80
C ALA A 48 50.77 -18.44 -19.01
N ASN A 49 49.57 -18.05 -19.46
CA ASN A 49 48.94 -18.59 -20.67
C ASN A 49 49.74 -18.26 -21.93
N ARG A 50 50.31 -17.06 -22.02
CA ARG A 50 51.23 -16.70 -23.12
C ARG A 50 52.48 -17.57 -23.10
N ASN A 51 53.11 -17.75 -21.94
CA ASN A 51 54.30 -18.57 -21.78
C ASN A 51 54.01 -20.05 -22.05
N ALA A 52 52.87 -20.57 -21.58
CA ALA A 52 52.41 -21.92 -21.87
C ALA A 52 52.25 -22.14 -23.37
N ARG A 53 51.65 -21.19 -24.08
CA ARG A 53 51.52 -21.25 -25.55
C ARG A 53 52.86 -21.26 -26.27
N VAL A 54 53.81 -20.43 -25.84
CA VAL A 54 55.19 -20.42 -26.38
C VAL A 54 55.88 -21.76 -26.12
N LEU A 55 55.75 -22.32 -24.91
CA LEU A 55 56.30 -23.64 -24.59
C LEU A 55 55.62 -24.76 -25.38
N GLU A 56 54.31 -24.68 -25.64
CA GLU A 56 53.60 -25.62 -26.51
C GLU A 56 54.08 -25.54 -27.96
N GLU A 57 54.33 -24.34 -28.48
CA GLU A 57 54.90 -24.13 -29.83
C GLU A 57 56.35 -24.65 -29.91
N GLU A 58 57.18 -24.39 -28.89
CA GLU A 58 58.54 -24.93 -28.80
C GLU A 58 58.55 -26.46 -28.67
N ASN A 59 57.73 -27.04 -27.78
CA ASN A 59 57.58 -28.49 -27.66
C ASN A 59 57.04 -29.12 -28.93
N SER A 60 56.08 -28.48 -29.61
CA SER A 60 55.59 -28.95 -30.92
C SER A 60 56.72 -28.95 -31.96
N ASN A 61 57.57 -27.92 -31.96
CA ASN A 61 58.75 -27.87 -32.82
C ASN A 61 59.77 -28.97 -32.47
N TYR A 62 60.00 -29.26 -31.18
CA TYR A 62 60.86 -30.37 -30.77
C TYR A 62 60.28 -31.73 -31.17
N HIS A 63 58.97 -31.94 -30.99
CA HIS A 63 58.29 -33.15 -31.45
C HIS A 63 58.40 -33.34 -32.96
N ILE A 64 58.26 -32.27 -33.75
CA ILE A 64 58.45 -32.33 -35.21
C ILE A 64 59.92 -32.70 -35.54
N ARG A 65 60.90 -32.12 -34.83
CA ARG A 65 62.32 -32.46 -35.02
C ARG A 65 62.62 -33.92 -34.66
N ILE A 66 62.15 -34.42 -33.52
CA ILE A 66 62.34 -35.81 -33.09
C ILE A 66 61.68 -36.78 -34.08
N LYS A 67 60.46 -36.48 -34.52
CA LYS A 67 59.73 -37.31 -35.50
C LYS A 67 60.37 -37.30 -36.89
N ASN A 68 61.11 -36.24 -37.23
CA ASN A 68 61.92 -36.20 -38.44
C ASN A 68 63.18 -37.08 -38.30
N PHE A 69 63.82 -37.11 -37.13
CA PHE A 69 64.95 -38.03 -36.87
C PHE A 69 64.53 -39.51 -36.90
N GLU A 70 63.30 -39.85 -36.51
CA GLU A 70 62.79 -41.23 -36.60
C GLU A 70 62.51 -41.70 -38.05
N LYS A 71 62.33 -40.77 -39.00
CA LYS A 71 62.11 -41.12 -40.41
C LYS A 71 63.39 -41.30 -41.21
N ASP A 72 64.51 -40.74 -40.76
CA ASP A 72 65.84 -40.96 -41.34
C ASP A 72 66.45 -42.22 -40.72
N GLY A 73 66.08 -43.38 -41.29
CA GLY A 73 66.28 -44.74 -40.77
C GLY A 73 67.73 -45.23 -40.56
N GLY A 74 68.48 -44.61 -39.67
CA GLY A 74 69.74 -45.12 -39.11
C GLY A 74 69.52 -45.81 -37.76
N ALA A 75 69.27 -47.11 -37.78
CA ALA A 75 69.13 -47.95 -36.58
C ALA A 75 70.47 -48.16 -35.86
N LEU A 76 70.81 -47.31 -34.88
CA LEU A 76 71.92 -47.54 -33.93
C LEU A 76 71.59 -46.91 -32.55
N ASP A 77 71.57 -47.77 -31.53
CA ASP A 77 71.54 -47.53 -30.07
C ASP A 77 70.59 -46.46 -29.50
N ILE A 78 69.47 -46.96 -28.96
CA ILE A 78 68.51 -46.24 -28.13
C ILE A 78 69.23 -45.70 -26.88
N PHE A 79 69.66 -44.44 -26.93
CA PHE A 79 70.26 -43.76 -25.77
C PHE A 79 69.22 -43.65 -24.63
N PRO A 80 69.63 -43.83 -23.35
CA PRO A 80 68.75 -43.71 -22.18
C PRO A 80 67.87 -42.45 -22.15
N LEU A 81 68.38 -41.34 -22.73
CA LEU A 81 67.64 -40.08 -22.87
C LEU A 81 66.34 -40.22 -23.70
N GLN A 82 66.31 -41.03 -24.76
CA GLN A 82 65.12 -41.15 -25.61
C GLN A 82 63.99 -41.90 -24.90
N LYS A 83 64.34 -42.91 -24.09
CA LYS A 83 63.37 -43.64 -23.26
C LYS A 83 62.80 -42.74 -22.16
N GLU A 84 63.61 -41.90 -21.55
CA GLU A 84 63.16 -40.90 -20.58
C GLU A 84 62.26 -39.83 -21.23
N ALA A 85 62.64 -39.33 -22.41
CA ALA A 85 61.82 -38.41 -23.19
C ALA A 85 60.44 -39.00 -23.53
N MET A 86 60.38 -40.27 -23.98
CA MET A 86 59.11 -40.95 -24.23
C MET A 86 58.24 -41.11 -22.96
N LYS A 87 58.87 -41.38 -21.81
CA LYS A 87 58.14 -41.48 -20.54
C LYS A 87 57.55 -40.13 -20.13
N LEU A 88 58.31 -39.04 -20.30
CA LEU A 88 57.83 -37.68 -20.04
C LEU A 88 56.70 -37.26 -20.99
N ILE A 89 56.75 -37.68 -22.26
CA ILE A 89 55.67 -37.44 -23.23
C ILE A 89 54.39 -38.15 -22.76
N GLN A 90 54.47 -39.41 -22.36
CA GLN A 90 53.32 -40.17 -21.87
C GLN A 90 52.74 -39.56 -20.58
N GLU A 91 53.59 -39.14 -19.63
CA GLU A 91 53.15 -38.44 -18.42
C GLU A 91 52.49 -37.09 -18.76
N ASN A 92 52.99 -36.35 -19.76
CA ASN A 92 52.36 -35.11 -20.21
C ASN A 92 50.98 -35.37 -20.84
N ASP A 93 50.83 -36.44 -21.62
CA ASP A 93 49.53 -36.83 -22.20
C ASP A 93 48.53 -37.25 -21.13
N GLU A 94 48.95 -38.00 -20.09
CA GLU A 94 48.12 -38.35 -18.94
C GLU A 94 47.71 -37.10 -18.14
N LEU A 95 48.63 -36.15 -17.93
CA LEU A 95 48.33 -34.87 -17.29
C LEU A 95 47.35 -34.02 -18.12
N ARG A 96 47.48 -34.00 -19.44
CA ARG A 96 46.53 -33.33 -20.35
C ARG A 96 45.14 -33.96 -20.27
N GLN A 97 45.04 -35.29 -20.26
CA GLN A 97 43.77 -35.98 -20.08
C GLN A 97 43.14 -35.64 -18.72
N SER A 98 43.91 -35.71 -17.63
CA SER A 98 43.46 -35.34 -16.28
C SER A 98 42.98 -33.88 -16.19
N LEU A 99 43.69 -32.95 -16.85
CA LEU A 99 43.30 -31.54 -16.92
C LEU A 99 41.97 -31.36 -17.66
N THR A 100 41.78 -32.01 -18.81
CA THR A 100 40.50 -31.94 -19.56
C THR A 100 39.33 -32.53 -18.78
N GLU A 101 39.56 -33.58 -17.98
CA GLU A 101 38.53 -34.11 -17.08
C GLU A 101 38.20 -33.16 -15.93
N ALA A 102 39.22 -32.51 -15.33
CA ALA A 102 39.01 -31.51 -14.29
C ALA A 102 38.24 -30.30 -14.82
N GLU A 103 38.58 -29.79 -16.00
CA GLU A 103 37.84 -28.70 -16.66
C GLU A 103 36.38 -29.05 -16.93
N ARG A 104 36.10 -30.28 -17.36
CA ARG A 104 34.74 -30.78 -17.56
C ARG A 104 33.96 -30.81 -16.25
N ARG A 105 34.56 -31.29 -15.15
CA ARG A 105 33.93 -31.28 -13.81
C ARG A 105 33.64 -29.86 -13.33
N VAL A 106 34.57 -28.91 -13.53
CA VAL A 106 34.35 -27.50 -13.17
C VAL A 106 33.23 -26.87 -14.00
N ARG A 107 33.14 -27.18 -15.31
CA ARG A 107 32.02 -26.72 -16.16
C ARG A 107 30.67 -27.29 -15.72
N GLU A 108 30.62 -28.56 -15.33
CA GLU A 108 29.40 -29.20 -14.80
C GLU A 108 28.97 -28.58 -13.45
N ILE A 109 29.91 -28.33 -12.53
CA ILE A 109 29.62 -27.66 -11.25
C ILE A 109 29.14 -26.23 -11.46
N SER A 110 29.82 -25.46 -12.33
CA SER A 110 29.41 -24.09 -12.69
C SER A 110 28.04 -24.02 -13.37
N GLY A 111 27.65 -25.07 -14.11
CA GLY A 111 26.29 -25.19 -14.66
C GLY A 111 25.25 -25.35 -13.56
N ARG A 112 25.47 -26.29 -12.62
CA ARG A 112 24.57 -26.53 -11.49
C ARG A 112 24.43 -25.34 -10.55
N GLU A 113 25.52 -24.61 -10.31
CA GLU A 113 25.50 -23.39 -9.49
C GLU A 113 24.66 -22.29 -10.15
N ARG A 114 24.81 -22.08 -11.47
CA ARG A 114 23.98 -21.14 -12.24
C ARG A 114 22.49 -21.52 -12.27
N ASP A 115 22.17 -22.80 -12.35
CA ASP A 115 20.79 -23.27 -12.30
C ASP A 115 20.18 -23.03 -10.90
N SER A 116 20.95 -23.31 -9.83
CA SER A 116 20.55 -23.01 -8.44
C SER A 116 20.36 -21.51 -8.20
N ASP A 117 21.23 -20.67 -8.75
CA ASP A 117 21.10 -19.21 -8.67
C ASP A 117 19.84 -18.71 -9.41
N HIS A 118 19.54 -19.29 -10.58
CA HIS A 118 18.33 -18.95 -11.33
C HIS A 118 17.05 -19.31 -10.58
N ASP A 119 17.02 -20.48 -9.91
CA ASP A 119 15.90 -20.91 -9.06
C ASP A 119 15.75 -20.02 -7.82
N ALA A 120 16.86 -19.62 -7.19
CA ALA A 120 16.85 -18.66 -6.09
C ALA A 120 16.31 -17.29 -6.54
N ASP A 121 16.75 -16.77 -7.68
CA ASP A 121 16.26 -15.52 -8.27
C ASP A 121 14.77 -15.57 -8.64
N LYS A 122 14.29 -16.73 -9.12
CA LYS A 122 12.87 -16.95 -9.38
C LYS A 122 12.06 -16.88 -8.09
N ARG A 123 12.54 -17.54 -7.03
CA ARG A 123 11.88 -17.53 -5.71
C ARG A 123 11.90 -16.15 -5.05
N ILE A 124 12.98 -15.38 -5.23
CA ILE A 124 13.07 -13.98 -4.78
C ILE A 124 12.02 -13.12 -5.49
N ARG A 125 11.86 -13.27 -6.81
CA ARG A 125 10.84 -12.55 -7.60
C ARG A 125 9.41 -12.91 -7.18
N GLU A 126 9.13 -14.19 -6.92
CA GLU A 126 7.84 -14.65 -6.41
C GLU A 126 7.52 -14.03 -5.04
N LEU A 127 8.48 -14.06 -4.10
CA LEU A 127 8.32 -13.44 -2.77
C LEU A 127 8.14 -11.91 -2.84
N GLN A 128 8.82 -11.23 -3.77
CA GLN A 128 8.62 -9.80 -4.01
C GLN A 128 7.21 -9.50 -4.51
N SER A 129 6.68 -10.30 -5.44
CA SER A 129 5.32 -10.16 -5.94
C SER A 129 4.26 -10.41 -4.85
N GLU A 130 4.51 -11.37 -3.96
CA GLU A 130 3.63 -11.63 -2.81
C GLU A 130 3.66 -10.47 -1.79
N CYS A 131 4.85 -9.92 -1.50
CA CYS A 131 4.98 -8.75 -0.63
C CYS A 131 4.24 -7.52 -1.21
N GLU A 132 4.29 -7.31 -2.52
CA GLU A 132 3.53 -6.24 -3.18
C GLU A 132 2.01 -6.46 -3.12
N ARG A 133 1.55 -7.71 -3.30
CA ARG A 133 0.14 -8.09 -3.16
C ARG A 133 -0.36 -7.79 -1.73
N MET A 134 0.38 -8.22 -0.71
CA MET A 134 0.06 -7.96 0.70
C MET A 134 0.06 -6.46 1.03
N ARG A 135 0.99 -5.68 0.45
CA ARG A 135 1.02 -4.22 0.64
C ARG A 135 -0.21 -3.54 0.02
N LYS A 136 -0.65 -3.98 -1.17
CA LYS A 136 -1.88 -3.47 -1.81
C LYS A 136 -3.14 -3.83 -1.02
N GLU A 137 -3.20 -5.03 -0.45
CA GLU A 137 -4.32 -5.48 0.40
C GLU A 137 -4.42 -4.66 1.70
N ARG A 138 -3.32 -4.49 2.43
CA ARG A 138 -3.28 -3.62 3.62
C ARG A 138 -3.67 -2.17 3.32
N LEU A 139 -3.32 -1.65 2.14
CA LEU A 139 -3.72 -0.30 1.74
C LEU A 139 -5.23 -0.19 1.46
N ARG A 140 -5.88 -1.27 0.99
CA ARG A 140 -7.34 -1.33 0.84
C ARG A 140 -8.03 -1.36 2.21
N GLU A 141 -7.58 -2.25 3.09
CA GLU A 141 -8.09 -2.35 4.47
C GLU A 141 -7.94 -1.02 5.24
N TYR A 142 -6.81 -0.33 5.08
CA TYR A 142 -6.61 0.98 5.70
C TYR A 142 -7.61 2.04 5.17
N LYS A 143 -7.91 2.05 3.87
CA LYS A 143 -8.90 2.97 3.28
C LYS A 143 -10.33 2.63 3.72
N GLU A 144 -10.66 1.35 3.86
CA GLU A 144 -11.95 0.90 4.39
C GLU A 144 -12.12 1.29 5.87
N LEU A 145 -11.08 1.10 6.70
CA LEU A 145 -11.06 1.56 8.09
C LEU A 145 -11.17 3.09 8.21
N GLU A 146 -10.52 3.83 7.32
CA GLU A 146 -10.64 5.30 7.30
C GLU A 146 -12.05 5.75 6.87
N SER A 147 -12.67 5.04 5.90
CA SER A 147 -14.05 5.28 5.49
C SER A 147 -15.05 4.99 6.61
N THR A 148 -14.89 3.89 7.36
CA THR A 148 -15.77 3.56 8.49
C THR A 148 -15.58 4.53 9.65
N ARG A 149 -14.35 5.00 9.92
CA ARG A 149 -14.11 6.07 10.90
C ARG A 149 -14.82 7.38 10.55
N ARG A 150 -14.80 7.78 9.27
CA ARG A 150 -15.54 8.97 8.80
C ARG A 150 -17.05 8.78 8.93
N LEU A 151 -17.58 7.61 8.56
CA LEU A 151 -19.00 7.30 8.73
C LEU A 151 -19.41 7.34 10.22
N CYS A 152 -18.59 6.80 11.12
CA CYS A 152 -18.84 6.88 12.56
C CYS A 152 -18.80 8.34 13.06
N ALA A 153 -17.86 9.17 12.58
CA ALA A 153 -17.81 10.58 12.93
C ALA A 153 -19.03 11.37 12.42
N ASP A 154 -19.50 11.08 11.20
CA ASP A 154 -20.70 11.69 10.63
C ASP A 154 -21.98 11.26 11.38
N LEU A 155 -22.08 9.98 11.77
CA LEU A 155 -23.18 9.48 12.60
C LEU A 155 -23.16 10.10 14.00
N GLN A 156 -21.99 10.25 14.61
CA GLN A 156 -21.85 10.92 15.91
C GLN A 156 -22.31 12.38 15.80
N LYS A 157 -21.88 13.10 14.77
CA LYS A 157 -22.32 14.48 14.54
C LYS A 157 -23.84 14.59 14.38
N ARG A 158 -24.48 13.68 13.64
CA ARG A 158 -25.94 13.65 13.51
C ARG A 158 -26.65 13.35 14.83
N LEU A 159 -26.10 12.48 15.66
CA LEU A 159 -26.62 12.22 17.01
C LEU A 159 -26.50 13.47 17.89
N ASP A 160 -25.38 14.19 17.82
CA ASP A 160 -25.18 15.44 18.55
C ASP A 160 -26.17 16.52 18.08
N ASP A 161 -26.38 16.67 16.75
CA ASP A 161 -27.36 17.59 16.17
C ASP A 161 -28.81 17.21 16.60
N ASP A 162 -29.17 15.92 16.57
CA ASP A 162 -30.48 15.43 17.03
C ASP A 162 -30.67 15.67 18.54
N GLU A 163 -29.64 15.48 19.36
CA GLU A 163 -29.68 15.83 20.79
C GLU A 163 -29.89 17.32 21.03
N GLU A 164 -29.25 18.19 20.25
CA GLU A 164 -29.49 19.64 20.31
C GLU A 164 -30.92 20.01 19.91
N THR A 165 -31.45 19.43 18.82
CA THR A 165 -32.84 19.68 18.42
C THR A 165 -33.85 19.19 19.46
N LEU A 166 -33.60 18.05 20.11
CA LEU A 166 -34.42 17.53 21.21
C LEU A 166 -34.36 18.42 22.44
N LYS A 167 -33.19 18.99 22.78
CA LYS A 167 -33.05 19.99 23.86
C LYS A 167 -33.88 21.23 23.56
N SER A 168 -33.78 21.80 22.35
CA SER A 168 -34.57 22.97 21.95
C SER A 168 -36.08 22.67 21.92
N ALA A 169 -36.49 21.49 21.45
CA ALA A 169 -37.89 21.08 21.47
C ALA A 169 -38.41 20.95 22.90
N LYS A 170 -37.62 20.36 23.80
CA LYS A 170 -37.96 20.26 25.23
C LYS A 170 -38.12 21.64 25.87
N GLU A 171 -37.22 22.58 25.59
CA GLU A 171 -37.32 23.96 26.08
C GLU A 171 -38.60 24.65 25.58
N LEU A 172 -38.99 24.45 24.31
CA LEU A 172 -40.26 24.95 23.78
C LEU A 172 -41.48 24.33 24.46
N TRP A 173 -41.47 23.02 24.70
CA TRP A 173 -42.53 22.34 25.45
C TRP A 173 -42.63 22.82 26.90
N ASP A 174 -41.50 23.06 27.55
CA ASP A 174 -41.45 23.61 28.91
C ASP A 174 -42.02 25.04 28.93
N GLN A 175 -41.66 25.90 27.96
CA GLN A 175 -42.23 27.25 27.82
C GLN A 175 -43.75 27.22 27.56
N GLU A 176 -44.22 26.32 26.71
CA GLU A 176 -45.64 26.22 26.40
C GLU A 176 -46.44 25.66 27.59
N ARG A 177 -45.87 24.70 28.33
CA ARG A 177 -46.43 24.23 29.61
C ARG A 177 -46.55 25.37 30.62
N ASP A 178 -45.52 26.20 30.74
CA ASP A 178 -45.55 27.36 31.65
C ASP A 178 -46.61 28.39 31.24
N ARG A 179 -46.80 28.63 29.93
CA ARG A 179 -47.90 29.47 29.41
C ARG A 179 -49.28 28.91 29.72
N TYR A 180 -49.48 27.61 29.53
CA TYR A 180 -50.75 26.97 29.88
C TYR A 180 -50.99 27.00 31.39
N GLN A 181 -49.96 26.81 32.20
CA GLN A 181 -50.06 26.91 33.66
C GLN A 181 -50.46 28.33 34.08
N GLN A 182 -49.83 29.37 33.52
CA GLN A 182 -50.22 30.77 33.75
C GLN A 182 -51.68 31.03 33.35
N LYS A 183 -52.12 30.52 32.19
CA LYS A 183 -53.51 30.66 31.72
C LYS A 183 -54.51 29.94 32.64
N ILE A 184 -54.14 28.77 33.17
CA ILE A 184 -54.93 28.05 34.17
C ILE A 184 -55.02 28.86 35.47
N ASP A 185 -53.90 29.40 35.95
CA ASP A 185 -53.86 30.22 37.16
C ASP A 185 -54.69 31.51 37.00
N GLU A 186 -54.64 32.16 35.82
CA GLU A 186 -55.48 33.31 35.47
C GLU A 186 -56.97 32.95 35.44
N LEU A 187 -57.34 31.80 34.86
CA LEU A 187 -58.72 31.32 34.85
C LEU A 187 -59.22 30.98 36.26
N LEU A 188 -58.37 30.38 37.10
CA LEU A 188 -58.68 30.10 38.50
C LEU A 188 -58.84 31.39 39.29
N ASP A 189 -57.99 32.39 39.08
CA ASP A 189 -58.10 33.70 39.71
C ASP A 189 -59.31 34.49 39.20
N PHE A 190 -59.64 34.39 37.90
CA PHE A 190 -60.87 34.94 37.34
C PHE A 190 -62.09 34.27 37.97
N ASN A 191 -62.09 32.94 38.13
CA ASN A 191 -63.19 32.21 38.75
C ASN A 191 -63.33 32.60 40.24
N LYS A 192 -62.23 32.72 40.99
CA LYS A 192 -62.22 33.23 42.37
C LYS A 192 -62.73 34.69 42.48
N ARG A 193 -62.49 35.52 41.47
CA ARG A 193 -63.00 36.91 41.41
C ARG A 193 -64.47 36.96 41.00
N ALA A 194 -64.91 36.11 40.07
CA ALA A 194 -66.29 35.98 39.65
C ALA A 194 -67.19 35.42 40.76
N GLU A 195 -66.64 34.52 41.58
CA GLU A 195 -67.29 33.99 42.79
C GLU A 195 -67.16 34.93 43.99
N ARG A 196 -66.60 36.14 43.86
CA ARG A 196 -66.48 37.06 44.99
C ARG A 196 -67.88 37.60 45.36
N PRO A 197 -68.48 37.19 46.49
CA PRO A 197 -69.92 37.32 46.70
C PRO A 197 -70.29 38.72 47.19
N LEU A 198 -71.29 39.33 46.55
CA LEU A 198 -72.20 40.20 47.29
C LEU A 198 -73.01 39.32 48.25
N VAL A 199 -73.24 39.84 49.45
CA VAL A 199 -74.19 39.36 50.48
C VAL A 199 -73.61 38.41 51.55
N THR A 200 -73.08 39.06 52.59
CA THR A 200 -73.39 38.87 54.03
C THR A 200 -73.85 37.50 54.55
N ARG A 201 -73.03 36.97 55.47
CA ARG A 201 -73.40 36.36 56.77
C ARG A 201 -74.69 35.53 56.78
N THR A 202 -74.56 34.20 56.84
CA THR A 202 -74.65 33.42 58.10
C THR A 202 -74.38 31.93 57.83
N ALA A 203 -73.89 31.27 58.88
CA ALA A 203 -73.40 29.91 58.95
C ALA A 203 -74.41 28.83 58.53
N TRP A 204 -74.00 27.90 57.65
CA TRP A 204 -74.74 26.66 57.38
C TRP A 204 -73.82 25.44 57.50
N HIS A 205 -74.27 24.54 58.37
CA HIS A 205 -73.64 23.32 58.84
C HIS A 205 -74.04 22.11 57.97
N ARG A 206 -73.13 21.12 57.90
CA ARG A 206 -73.31 19.66 57.68
C ARG A 206 -73.56 19.11 56.27
N ASP A 207 -72.45 18.66 55.68
CA ASP A 207 -72.10 17.27 55.33
C ASP A 207 -73.22 16.24 55.04
N GLY A 208 -73.29 15.82 53.77
CA GLY A 208 -74.00 14.65 53.24
C GLY A 208 -73.84 14.60 51.71
N PRO A 209 -73.49 13.45 51.09
CA PRO A 209 -72.91 13.39 49.75
C PRO A 209 -73.98 13.58 48.67
N ALA A 210 -73.75 14.53 47.76
CA ALA A 210 -74.57 14.71 46.57
C ALA A 210 -73.96 13.89 45.43
N ASP A 211 -74.77 12.98 44.89
CA ASP A 211 -74.46 12.04 43.82
C ASP A 211 -73.59 12.64 42.72
N GLU A 212 -72.33 12.20 42.65
CA GLU A 212 -71.48 12.44 41.49
C GLU A 212 -72.15 11.70 40.31
N PRO A 213 -72.42 12.36 39.17
CA PRO A 213 -73.17 11.76 38.08
C PRO A 213 -72.51 10.45 37.65
N LEU A 214 -73.30 9.39 37.48
CA LEU A 214 -72.85 8.03 37.19
C LEU A 214 -71.80 7.97 36.05
N GLU A 215 -71.93 8.87 35.08
CA GLU A 215 -71.02 9.04 33.95
C GLU A 215 -69.60 9.45 34.39
N GLN A 216 -69.47 10.34 35.38
CA GLN A 216 -68.18 10.77 35.92
C GLN A 216 -67.55 9.69 36.81
N PHE A 217 -68.36 8.89 37.50
CA PHE A 217 -67.88 7.72 38.23
C PHE A 217 -67.37 6.63 37.28
N LEU A 218 -68.10 6.33 36.21
CA LEU A 218 -67.68 5.37 35.17
C LEU A 218 -66.40 5.80 34.46
N LEU A 219 -66.27 7.09 34.10
CA LEU A 219 -65.03 7.63 33.52
C LEU A 219 -63.84 7.53 34.48
N LYS A 220 -64.03 7.81 35.78
CA LYS A 220 -62.97 7.61 36.79
C LYS A 220 -62.60 6.13 36.94
N GLU A 221 -63.57 5.23 36.85
CA GLU A 221 -63.34 3.79 36.90
C GLU A 221 -62.58 3.29 35.66
N GLU A 222 -62.95 3.73 34.46
CA GLU A 222 -62.25 3.42 33.20
C GLU A 222 -60.82 3.97 33.20
N VAL A 223 -60.61 5.23 33.61
CA VAL A 223 -59.27 5.81 33.74
C VAL A 223 -58.45 5.03 34.77
N ALA A 224 -59.02 4.67 35.92
CA ALA A 224 -58.34 3.86 36.92
C ALA A 224 -58.01 2.44 36.41
N GLN A 225 -58.84 1.87 35.52
CA GLN A 225 -58.60 0.58 34.89
C GLN A 225 -57.52 0.67 33.80
N LEU A 226 -57.50 1.74 33.00
CA LEU A 226 -56.45 2.01 32.03
C LEU A 226 -55.10 2.29 32.71
N GLU A 227 -55.08 3.02 33.82
CA GLU A 227 -53.86 3.22 34.61
C GLU A 227 -53.34 1.93 35.23
N ARG A 228 -54.24 1.05 35.72
CA ARG A 228 -53.88 -0.28 36.21
C ARG A 228 -53.27 -1.14 35.10
N THR A 229 -53.93 -1.22 33.94
CA THR A 229 -53.42 -2.00 32.79
C THR A 229 -52.11 -1.44 32.25
N LEU A 230 -51.95 -0.11 32.20
CA LEU A 230 -50.69 0.53 31.80
C LEU A 230 -49.55 0.19 32.76
N LYS A 231 -49.79 0.27 34.08
CA LYS A 231 -48.80 -0.12 35.10
C LYS A 231 -48.44 -1.61 35.01
N GLU A 232 -49.41 -2.49 34.75
CA GLU A 232 -49.16 -3.92 34.54
C GLU A 232 -48.30 -4.18 33.29
N VAL A 233 -48.57 -3.49 32.18
CA VAL A 233 -47.79 -3.61 30.94
C VAL A 233 -46.37 -3.06 31.13
N GLN A 234 -46.21 -1.93 31.82
CA GLN A 234 -44.90 -1.37 32.16
C GLN A 234 -44.11 -2.32 33.07
N HIS A 235 -44.75 -2.91 34.08
CA HIS A 235 -44.10 -3.88 34.96
C HIS A 235 -43.69 -5.16 34.21
N LYS A 236 -44.55 -5.68 33.33
CA LYS A 236 -44.23 -6.83 32.46
C LYS A 236 -43.06 -6.54 31.51
N ASN A 237 -43.02 -5.34 30.93
CA ASN A 237 -41.89 -4.94 30.07
C ASN A 237 -40.59 -4.81 30.87
N TRP A 238 -40.64 -4.25 32.07
CA TRP A 238 -39.48 -4.13 32.94
C TRP A 238 -38.93 -5.49 33.40
N GLU A 239 -39.80 -6.44 33.74
CA GLU A 239 -39.38 -7.81 34.05
C GLU A 239 -38.77 -8.51 32.83
N LYS A 240 -39.35 -8.32 31.62
CA LYS A 240 -38.75 -8.84 30.38
C LYS A 240 -37.37 -8.23 30.11
N GLU A 241 -37.20 -6.93 30.30
CA GLU A 241 -35.92 -6.24 30.13
C GLU A 241 -34.86 -6.78 31.10
N LYS A 242 -35.22 -7.02 32.38
CA LYS A 242 -34.31 -7.70 33.32
C LYS A 242 -33.92 -9.10 32.86
N THR A 243 -34.86 -9.88 32.35
CA THR A 243 -34.53 -11.22 31.85
C THR A 243 -33.58 -11.15 30.65
N TRP A 244 -33.81 -10.20 29.73
CA TRP A 244 -32.92 -9.95 28.59
C TRP A 244 -31.51 -9.55 29.03
N VAL A 245 -31.37 -8.61 29.96
CA VAL A 245 -30.06 -8.18 30.47
C VAL A 245 -29.31 -9.34 31.13
N ARG A 246 -30.00 -10.20 31.91
CA ARG A 246 -29.39 -11.40 32.50
C ARG A 246 -28.89 -12.36 31.42
N THR A 247 -29.73 -12.68 30.44
CA THR A 247 -29.33 -13.58 29.34
C THR A 247 -28.17 -12.99 28.51
N GLU A 248 -28.15 -11.67 28.30
CA GLU A 248 -27.04 -11.00 27.62
C GLU A 248 -25.74 -11.10 28.42
N THR A 249 -25.80 -10.88 29.74
CA THR A 249 -24.62 -11.02 30.61
C THR A 249 -24.11 -12.46 30.67
N GLU A 250 -25.00 -13.46 30.70
CA GLU A 250 -24.63 -14.88 30.65
C GLU A 250 -23.96 -15.23 29.31
N LEU A 251 -24.50 -14.75 28.18
CA LEU A 251 -23.90 -14.95 26.86
C LEU A 251 -22.52 -14.28 26.75
N ARG A 252 -22.38 -13.05 27.26
CA ARG A 252 -21.07 -12.37 27.31
C ARG A 252 -20.06 -13.15 28.16
N HIS A 253 -20.50 -13.75 29.26
CA HIS A 253 -19.63 -14.58 30.10
C HIS A 253 -19.19 -15.86 29.36
N HIS A 254 -20.12 -16.58 28.73
CA HIS A 254 -19.79 -17.77 27.93
C HIS A 254 -18.88 -17.46 26.74
N ILE A 255 -19.09 -16.34 26.04
CA ILE A 255 -18.19 -15.91 24.95
C ILE A 255 -16.77 -15.66 25.49
N ASN A 256 -16.64 -15.00 26.65
CA ASN A 256 -15.35 -14.77 27.28
C ASN A 256 -14.68 -16.07 27.75
N GLU A 257 -15.44 -17.00 28.35
CA GLU A 257 -14.94 -18.32 28.72
C GLU A 257 -14.42 -19.09 27.50
N LEU A 258 -15.18 -19.11 26.39
CA LEU A 258 -14.77 -19.77 25.15
C LEU A 258 -13.51 -19.11 24.54
N GLN A 259 -13.37 -17.79 24.62
CA GLN A 259 -12.18 -17.07 24.16
C GLN A 259 -10.93 -17.36 25.01
N VAL A 260 -11.10 -17.52 26.33
CA VAL A 260 -9.97 -17.78 27.25
C VAL A 260 -9.57 -19.25 27.23
N SER A 261 -10.52 -20.18 27.03
CA SER A 261 -10.27 -21.62 27.02
C SER A 261 -9.85 -22.19 25.65
N GLY A 262 -9.98 -21.44 24.55
CA GLY A 262 -9.79 -21.91 23.17
C GLY A 262 -8.36 -22.02 22.63
N ARG A 263 -7.30 -22.01 23.46
CA ARG A 263 -5.91 -22.15 22.97
C ARG A 263 -5.47 -23.57 22.65
N SER A 264 -6.32 -24.58 22.81
CA SER A 264 -6.00 -25.97 22.47
C SER A 264 -7.12 -26.65 21.70
N GLU A 265 -6.74 -27.15 20.52
CA GLU A 265 -7.43 -28.18 19.71
C GLU A 265 -8.64 -27.74 18.86
N SER A 266 -8.28 -27.52 17.59
CA SER A 266 -9.05 -27.15 16.41
C SER A 266 -10.12 -28.16 15.96
N ARG A 267 -11.11 -28.49 16.80
CA ARG A 267 -12.11 -29.50 16.40
C ARG A 267 -13.59 -29.17 16.53
N ASN A 268 -13.99 -28.03 17.11
CA ASN A 268 -15.42 -27.72 17.32
C ASN A 268 -15.91 -26.34 16.84
N ASP A 269 -15.11 -25.57 16.11
CA ASP A 269 -15.52 -24.22 15.66
C ASP A 269 -16.74 -24.23 14.73
N ASN A 270 -16.93 -25.30 13.95
CA ASN A 270 -18.10 -25.45 13.09
C ASN A 270 -19.40 -25.67 13.88
N ALA A 271 -19.35 -26.42 14.98
CA ALA A 271 -20.53 -26.64 15.83
C ALA A 271 -20.94 -25.35 16.54
N LEU A 272 -19.96 -24.56 17.00
CA LEU A 272 -20.18 -23.26 17.62
C LEU A 272 -20.75 -22.25 16.61
N PHE A 273 -20.18 -22.17 15.40
CA PHE A 273 -20.71 -21.30 14.35
C PHE A 273 -22.13 -21.68 13.95
N GLN A 274 -22.44 -22.98 13.90
CA GLN A 274 -23.78 -23.43 13.56
C GLN A 274 -24.80 -23.15 14.67
N ALA A 275 -24.42 -23.35 15.94
CA ALA A 275 -25.25 -22.96 17.08
C ALA A 275 -25.53 -21.45 17.12
N MET A 276 -24.54 -20.60 16.81
CA MET A 276 -24.74 -19.15 16.70
C MET A 276 -25.65 -18.78 15.52
N LYS A 277 -25.50 -19.45 14.38
CA LYS A 277 -26.40 -19.26 13.22
C LYS A 277 -27.84 -19.62 13.56
N ASP A 278 -28.04 -20.72 14.28
CA ASP A 278 -29.38 -21.18 14.65
C ASP A 278 -30.02 -20.26 15.71
N GLN A 279 -29.24 -19.72 16.65
CA GLN A 279 -29.70 -18.68 17.58
C GLN A 279 -30.07 -17.37 16.89
N VAL A 280 -29.26 -16.90 15.92
CA VAL A 280 -29.60 -15.69 15.16
C VAL A 280 -30.88 -15.91 14.35
N ARG A 281 -31.07 -17.11 13.78
CA ARG A 281 -32.31 -17.47 13.06
C ARG A 281 -33.52 -17.50 14.00
N ALA A 282 -33.38 -18.08 15.19
CA ALA A 282 -34.44 -18.09 16.20
C ALA A 282 -34.84 -16.66 16.67
N LEU A 283 -33.86 -15.77 16.87
CA LEU A 283 -34.12 -14.36 17.21
C LEU A 283 -34.79 -13.60 16.06
N GLN A 284 -34.41 -13.88 14.81
CA GLN A 284 -35.08 -13.30 13.64
C GLN A 284 -36.54 -13.74 13.54
N ASP A 285 -36.82 -15.03 13.77
CA ASP A 285 -38.18 -15.58 13.78
C ASP A 285 -39.03 -14.97 14.91
N GLU A 286 -38.46 -14.78 16.11
CA GLU A 286 -39.15 -14.14 17.23
C GLU A 286 -39.45 -12.65 16.94
N ILE A 287 -38.50 -11.90 16.38
CA ILE A 287 -38.71 -10.51 15.97
C ILE A 287 -39.79 -10.43 14.88
N GLN A 288 -39.79 -11.38 13.94
CA GLN A 288 -40.79 -11.43 12.88
C GLN A 288 -42.19 -11.77 13.44
N ALA A 289 -42.28 -12.69 14.39
CA ALA A 289 -43.52 -13.01 15.12
C ALA A 289 -44.07 -11.80 15.88
N LEU A 290 -43.21 -11.06 16.60
CA LEU A 290 -43.59 -9.83 17.30
C LEU A 290 -44.05 -8.72 16.34
N ARG A 291 -43.45 -8.65 15.15
CA ARG A 291 -43.87 -7.70 14.10
C ARG A 291 -45.20 -8.08 13.45
N SER A 292 -45.47 -9.38 13.24
CA SER A 292 -46.77 -9.84 12.74
C SER A 292 -47.90 -9.61 13.74
N ASP A 293 -47.66 -9.85 15.04
CA ASP A 293 -48.66 -9.60 16.10
C ASP A 293 -49.02 -8.11 16.21
N ARG A 294 -48.03 -7.22 16.03
CA ARG A 294 -48.26 -5.76 15.97
C ARG A 294 -49.03 -5.32 14.73
N ARG A 295 -48.92 -6.02 13.59
CA ARG A 295 -49.75 -5.73 12.40
C ARG A 295 -51.17 -6.26 12.52
N GLY A 296 -51.36 -7.44 13.12
CA GLY A 296 -52.69 -8.01 13.36
C GLY A 296 -53.57 -7.14 14.25
N SER A 297 -52.98 -6.56 15.31
CA SER A 297 -53.72 -5.72 16.27
C SER A 297 -54.05 -4.31 15.77
N ARG A 298 -53.37 -3.78 14.74
CA ARG A 298 -53.64 -2.44 14.17
C ARG A 298 -54.58 -2.44 12.97
N SER A 299 -54.85 -3.59 12.34
CA SER A 299 -55.74 -3.66 11.18
C SER A 299 -57.23 -3.71 11.54
N ALA A 300 -57.60 -3.81 12.83
CA ALA A 300 -58.99 -3.90 13.28
C ALA A 300 -59.58 -2.59 13.85
N GLN A 301 -58.85 -1.46 13.82
CA GLN A 301 -59.32 -0.18 14.39
C GLN A 301 -59.23 1.02 13.41
N GLY A 302 -59.13 0.77 12.11
CA GLY A 302 -59.27 1.80 11.07
C GLY A 302 -60.72 2.09 10.70
N ALA A 303 -61.56 2.48 11.66
CA ALA A 303 -62.90 2.98 11.38
C ALA A 303 -62.85 4.51 11.12
N PRO A 304 -63.42 5.02 10.02
CA PRO A 304 -63.36 6.42 9.68
C PRO A 304 -64.37 7.22 10.51
N MET A 305 -63.89 7.94 11.53
CA MET A 305 -64.68 8.94 12.25
C MET A 305 -64.73 10.23 11.42
N SER A 306 -65.66 10.30 10.47
CA SER A 306 -66.13 11.58 9.95
C SER A 306 -67.56 11.47 9.46
N SER A 307 -68.37 12.47 9.84
CA SER A 307 -69.77 12.73 9.50
C SER A 307 -70.86 12.04 10.34
N MET A 308 -71.26 12.72 11.42
CA MET A 308 -72.64 12.67 11.89
C MET A 308 -73.51 13.56 10.99
N SER A 309 -74.36 12.88 10.22
CA SER A 309 -75.78 13.19 9.98
C SER A 309 -76.18 14.55 9.39
N THR A 310 -76.47 14.54 8.09
CA THR A 310 -77.81 14.88 7.59
C THR A 310 -78.24 13.88 6.51
N SER A 311 -79.49 13.43 6.64
CA SER A 311 -80.18 12.39 5.90
C SER A 311 -80.49 12.75 4.45
N SER A 312 -80.35 11.79 3.51
CA SER A 312 -81.46 11.28 2.69
C SER A 312 -80.93 10.59 1.42
N THR A 313 -81.11 9.26 1.41
CA THR A 313 -81.66 8.43 0.31
C THR A 313 -81.13 8.65 -1.10
N VAL A 314 -80.43 7.64 -1.66
CA VAL A 314 -80.89 6.83 -2.81
C VAL A 314 -79.76 5.89 -3.31
N THR A 315 -80.07 4.59 -3.26
CA THR A 315 -79.54 3.43 -4.00
C THR A 315 -78.12 2.88 -3.74
N PRO A 316 -78.00 1.64 -3.20
CA PRO A 316 -76.77 0.87 -3.15
C PRO A 316 -76.67 -0.09 -4.35
N ALA A 317 -75.51 -0.20 -5.01
CA ALA A 317 -75.00 -1.43 -5.61
C ALA A 317 -73.68 -1.17 -6.37
N VAL A 318 -72.78 -2.16 -6.30
CA VAL A 318 -71.62 -2.39 -7.19
C VAL A 318 -70.37 -1.52 -6.97
N LYS A 319 -69.68 -1.65 -5.83
CA LYS A 319 -68.26 -1.21 -5.70
C LYS A 319 -67.40 -2.15 -4.82
N SER A 320 -67.46 -3.47 -5.04
CA SER A 320 -66.46 -4.40 -4.47
C SER A 320 -65.35 -4.75 -5.46
N GLY A 321 -65.57 -4.59 -6.77
CA GLY A 321 -64.55 -4.92 -7.79
C GLY A 321 -63.49 -3.85 -8.01
N VAL A 322 -63.77 -2.59 -7.66
CA VAL A 322 -62.84 -1.47 -7.94
C VAL A 322 -61.57 -1.59 -7.10
N VAL A 323 -61.67 -2.01 -5.84
CA VAL A 323 -60.49 -2.15 -4.97
C VAL A 323 -59.61 -3.33 -5.41
N GLU A 324 -60.21 -4.46 -5.80
CA GLU A 324 -59.48 -5.61 -6.36
C GLU A 324 -58.83 -5.29 -7.71
N GLU A 325 -59.51 -4.53 -8.57
CA GLU A 325 -58.94 -4.10 -9.86
C GLU A 325 -57.76 -3.12 -9.65
N TRP A 326 -57.87 -2.18 -8.70
CA TRP A 326 -56.76 -1.29 -8.33
C TRP A 326 -55.60 -2.06 -7.69
N ALA A 327 -55.86 -3.04 -6.84
CA ALA A 327 -54.82 -3.91 -6.27
C ALA A 327 -54.11 -4.73 -7.36
N ALA A 328 -54.86 -5.31 -8.30
CA ALA A 328 -54.29 -6.05 -9.43
C ALA A 328 -53.46 -5.15 -10.36
N ARG A 329 -53.92 -3.92 -10.64
CA ARG A 329 -53.14 -2.93 -11.42
C ARG A 329 -51.88 -2.50 -10.67
N TYR A 330 -51.97 -2.27 -9.36
CA TYR A 330 -50.81 -1.91 -8.54
C TYR A 330 -49.78 -3.04 -8.50
N GLU A 331 -50.20 -4.29 -8.30
CA GLU A 331 -49.30 -5.44 -8.37
C GLU A 331 -48.69 -5.63 -9.76
N SER A 332 -49.45 -5.39 -10.84
CA SER A 332 -48.94 -5.45 -12.21
C SER A 332 -47.87 -4.38 -12.45
N VAL A 333 -48.11 -3.13 -12.02
CA VAL A 333 -47.15 -2.03 -12.14
C VAL A 333 -45.93 -2.26 -11.24
N SER A 334 -46.12 -2.83 -10.04
CA SER A 334 -45.00 -3.18 -9.15
C SER A 334 -44.12 -4.25 -9.78
N ARG A 335 -44.71 -5.31 -10.36
CA ARG A 335 -43.97 -6.36 -11.09
C ARG A 335 -43.24 -5.81 -12.31
N GLU A 336 -43.85 -4.89 -13.06
CA GLU A 336 -43.20 -4.23 -14.19
C GLU A 336 -42.04 -3.34 -13.74
N ASN A 337 -42.19 -2.61 -12.62
CA ASN A 337 -41.14 -1.77 -12.05
C ASN A 337 -39.96 -2.63 -11.53
N ASP A 338 -40.23 -3.76 -10.89
CA ASP A 338 -39.20 -4.71 -10.46
C ASP A 338 -38.47 -5.33 -11.68
N ASN A 339 -39.20 -5.70 -12.74
CA ASN A 339 -38.61 -6.20 -13.97
C ASN A 339 -37.76 -5.13 -14.69
N LEU A 340 -38.18 -3.86 -14.67
CA LEU A 340 -37.38 -2.74 -15.20
C LEU A 340 -36.13 -2.50 -14.35
N ARG A 341 -36.19 -2.65 -13.02
CA ARG A 341 -35.02 -2.57 -12.15
C ARG A 341 -34.03 -3.69 -12.44
N ASP A 342 -34.50 -4.92 -12.57
CA ASP A 342 -33.67 -6.07 -12.95
C ASP A 342 -33.00 -5.86 -14.32
N GLN A 343 -33.72 -5.30 -15.30
CA GLN A 343 -33.16 -4.95 -16.61
C GLN A 343 -32.10 -3.84 -16.51
N VAL A 344 -32.32 -2.83 -15.68
CA VAL A 344 -31.35 -1.76 -15.43
C VAL A 344 -30.09 -2.31 -14.77
N ASP A 345 -30.23 -3.20 -13.79
CA ASP A 345 -29.08 -3.79 -13.10
C ASP A 345 -28.32 -4.79 -13.98
N ALA A 346 -29.03 -5.56 -14.82
CA ALA A 346 -28.41 -6.37 -15.88
C ALA A 346 -27.64 -5.51 -16.90
N ALA A 347 -28.19 -4.35 -17.29
CA ALA A 347 -27.51 -3.41 -18.18
C ALA A 347 -26.28 -2.77 -17.52
N LYS A 348 -26.35 -2.41 -16.23
CA LYS A 348 -25.18 -1.92 -15.47
C LYS A 348 -24.09 -2.98 -15.35
N ALA A 349 -24.46 -4.23 -15.07
CA ALA A 349 -23.51 -5.35 -15.02
C ALA A 349 -22.78 -5.52 -16.37
N LYS A 350 -23.51 -5.43 -17.49
CA LYS A 350 -22.94 -5.48 -18.84
C LYS A 350 -22.04 -4.27 -19.14
N ILE A 351 -22.38 -3.08 -18.68
CA ILE A 351 -21.53 -1.88 -18.82
C ILE A 351 -20.22 -2.06 -18.04
N LEU A 352 -20.28 -2.61 -16.82
CA LEU A 352 -19.08 -2.92 -16.01
C LEU A 352 -18.20 -3.98 -16.67
N GLU A 353 -18.78 -5.03 -17.25
CA GLU A 353 -18.06 -6.04 -18.02
C GLU A 353 -17.34 -5.43 -19.24
N LEU A 354 -18.05 -4.60 -20.01
CA LEU A 354 -17.47 -3.88 -21.15
C LEU A 354 -16.37 -2.91 -20.71
N GLN A 355 -16.54 -2.22 -19.59
CA GLN A 355 -15.53 -1.31 -19.05
C GLN A 355 -14.26 -2.05 -18.63
N ASN A 356 -14.39 -3.20 -17.95
CA ASN A 356 -13.24 -4.05 -17.60
C ASN A 356 -12.51 -4.55 -18.85
N LEU A 357 -13.26 -4.94 -19.89
CA LEU A 357 -12.69 -5.34 -21.18
C LEU A 357 -11.95 -4.19 -21.86
N VAL A 358 -12.50 -2.97 -21.84
CA VAL A 358 -11.82 -1.76 -22.35
C VAL A 358 -10.53 -1.49 -21.57
N ASP A 359 -10.56 -1.57 -20.24
CA ASP A 359 -9.40 -1.35 -19.39
C ASP A 359 -8.29 -2.39 -19.63
N GLU A 360 -8.63 -3.67 -19.78
CA GLU A 360 -7.70 -4.73 -20.18
C GLU A 360 -7.07 -4.45 -21.56
N LYS A 361 -7.86 -3.97 -22.53
CA LYS A 361 -7.33 -3.61 -23.85
C LYS A 361 -6.43 -2.37 -23.79
N VAL A 362 -6.73 -1.38 -22.95
CA VAL A 362 -5.87 -0.22 -22.73
C VAL A 362 -4.52 -0.63 -22.12
N VAL A 363 -4.52 -1.57 -21.16
CA VAL A 363 -3.28 -2.13 -20.59
C VAL A 363 -2.48 -2.88 -21.65
N ALA A 364 -3.13 -3.73 -22.45
CA ALA A 364 -2.48 -4.47 -23.54
C ALA A 364 -1.86 -3.52 -24.59
N CYS A 365 -2.56 -2.44 -24.97
CA CYS A 365 -2.03 -1.41 -25.88
C CYS A 365 -0.78 -0.74 -25.29
N LYS A 366 -0.80 -0.35 -24.01
CA LYS A 366 0.36 0.25 -23.34
C LYS A 366 1.56 -0.69 -23.22
N GLU A 367 1.33 -1.98 -22.99
CA GLU A 367 2.41 -2.99 -23.02
C GLU A 367 3.04 -3.12 -24.41
N MET A 368 2.22 -3.08 -25.47
CA MET A 368 2.70 -3.13 -26.85
C MET A 368 3.48 -1.86 -27.21
N GLU A 369 3.03 -0.68 -26.78
CA GLU A 369 3.77 0.58 -26.93
C GLU A 369 5.13 0.52 -26.22
N LEU A 370 5.19 -0.04 -25.00
CA LEU A 370 6.46 -0.24 -24.27
C LEU A 370 7.39 -1.22 -25.00
N ARG A 371 6.87 -2.33 -25.55
CA ARG A 371 7.66 -3.27 -26.35
C ARG A 371 8.19 -2.63 -27.64
N LEU A 372 7.38 -1.81 -28.31
CA LEU A 372 7.79 -1.05 -29.50
C LEU A 372 8.86 -0.01 -29.17
N ALA A 373 8.70 0.74 -28.07
CA ALA A 373 9.70 1.70 -27.61
C ALA A 373 11.03 1.01 -27.22
N ALA A 374 10.97 -0.15 -26.56
CA ALA A 374 12.15 -0.95 -26.22
C ALA A 374 12.87 -1.47 -27.48
N ALA A 375 12.13 -1.97 -28.47
CA ALA A 375 12.67 -2.42 -29.74
C ALA A 375 13.30 -1.26 -30.55
N GLN A 376 12.68 -0.08 -30.54
CA GLN A 376 13.24 1.14 -31.15
C GLN A 376 14.52 1.58 -30.43
N LYS A 377 14.57 1.55 -29.10
CA LYS A 377 15.77 1.86 -28.31
C LYS A 377 16.91 0.87 -28.61
N GLN A 378 16.62 -0.42 -28.72
CA GLN A 378 17.62 -1.43 -29.11
C GLN A 378 18.15 -1.19 -30.53
N ARG A 379 17.29 -0.83 -31.50
CA ARG A 379 17.74 -0.46 -32.86
C ARG A 379 18.60 0.81 -32.85
N ALA A 380 18.25 1.81 -32.06
CA ALA A 380 19.04 3.04 -31.92
C ALA A 380 20.44 2.74 -31.36
N ILE A 381 20.54 1.89 -30.32
CA ILE A 381 21.82 1.46 -29.74
C ILE A 381 22.65 0.66 -30.76
N ALA A 382 22.03 -0.26 -31.50
CA ALA A 382 22.72 -1.03 -32.55
C ALA A 382 23.21 -0.15 -33.70
N SER A 383 22.49 0.94 -34.03
CA SER A 383 22.88 1.90 -35.08
C SER A 383 23.95 2.92 -34.65
N GLN A 384 24.20 3.09 -33.35
CA GLN A 384 25.19 4.03 -32.82
C GLN A 384 26.51 3.37 -32.39
N ALA A 385 26.68 2.06 -32.61
CA ALA A 385 27.98 1.40 -32.43
C ALA A 385 28.98 1.94 -33.49
N PRO A 386 30.11 2.54 -33.09
CA PRO A 386 31.00 3.23 -34.00
C PRO A 386 31.74 2.24 -34.90
N LEU A 387 31.49 2.38 -36.20
CA LEU A 387 32.21 1.76 -37.31
C LEU A 387 33.59 2.42 -37.41
N VAL A 388 34.64 1.78 -36.87
CA VAL A 388 36.02 2.30 -36.95
C VAL A 388 36.95 1.24 -37.57
N ASP A 389 37.37 1.59 -38.79
CA ASP A 389 38.63 1.31 -39.49
C ASP A 389 39.08 -0.13 -39.82
N ARG A 390 38.73 -0.47 -41.05
CA ARG A 390 39.39 -1.45 -41.93
C ARG A 390 40.53 -0.76 -42.71
N PRO A 391 41.67 -1.42 -42.96
CA PRO A 391 42.39 -1.23 -44.20
C PRO A 391 42.30 -2.48 -45.09
N SER A 392 41.82 -2.23 -46.30
CA SER A 392 42.08 -2.91 -47.57
C SER A 392 43.17 -3.98 -47.62
N SER A 393 42.96 -5.07 -48.38
CA SER A 393 43.54 -5.22 -49.74
C SER A 393 43.48 -6.67 -50.26
N ILE A 394 43.22 -6.81 -51.58
CA ILE A 394 43.45 -7.96 -52.50
C ILE A 394 42.49 -9.17 -52.33
N ARG A 395 41.47 -9.41 -53.17
CA ARG A 395 41.36 -9.68 -54.63
C ARG A 395 41.59 -11.16 -55.00
N SER A 396 40.51 -11.89 -55.28
CA SER A 396 40.35 -13.01 -56.25
C SER A 396 39.02 -13.74 -55.95
N THR A 397 37.94 -13.50 -56.70
CA THR A 397 37.49 -14.17 -57.95
C THR A 397 37.04 -15.62 -57.79
N SER A 398 35.74 -15.82 -58.08
CA SER A 398 35.16 -16.96 -58.81
C SER A 398 35.02 -18.31 -58.09
N GLU A 399 33.76 -18.71 -57.83
CA GLU A 399 33.17 -20.08 -57.87
C GLU A 399 31.85 -20.01 -57.05
N ARG A 400 30.64 -19.90 -57.64
CA ARG A 400 29.86 -20.94 -58.34
C ARG A 400 30.10 -22.34 -57.76
N SER A 401 29.17 -22.85 -56.96
CA SER A 401 28.71 -24.26 -56.98
C SER A 401 28.18 -24.74 -55.61
N TYR A 402 26.87 -25.03 -55.58
CA TYR A 402 26.21 -26.15 -54.91
C TYR A 402 26.37 -26.42 -53.39
N GLU A 403 25.20 -26.41 -52.73
CA GLU A 403 24.80 -27.29 -51.62
C GLU A 403 25.43 -27.10 -50.23
N SER A 404 24.70 -26.40 -49.35
CA SER A 404 24.49 -26.91 -47.98
C SER A 404 23.22 -26.36 -47.34
N ARG A 405 22.34 -27.31 -47.07
CA ARG A 405 21.02 -27.25 -46.43
C ARG A 405 21.22 -26.98 -44.94
N ALA A 406 20.81 -25.81 -44.43
CA ALA A 406 20.78 -25.54 -43.00
C ALA A 406 19.45 -24.88 -42.62
N THR A 407 18.48 -25.72 -42.26
CA THR A 407 17.31 -25.46 -41.39
C THR A 407 16.93 -23.99 -41.20
N GLY A 408 16.12 -23.47 -42.13
CA GLY A 408 15.42 -22.19 -41.99
C GLY A 408 14.39 -22.28 -40.86
N ALA A 409 14.58 -21.43 -39.85
CA ALA A 409 13.79 -21.42 -38.62
C ALA A 409 12.35 -20.89 -38.86
N PRO A 410 11.32 -21.49 -38.22
CA PRO A 410 9.90 -21.21 -38.45
C PRO A 410 9.39 -19.84 -37.93
N ARG A 411 10.26 -18.93 -37.49
CA ARG A 411 9.84 -17.72 -36.76
C ARG A 411 9.23 -16.60 -37.62
N SER A 412 9.52 -16.49 -38.92
CA SER A 412 8.99 -15.39 -39.73
C SER A 412 7.53 -15.57 -40.18
N GLN A 413 7.04 -16.82 -40.23
CA GLN A 413 5.67 -17.11 -40.68
C GLN A 413 4.64 -16.81 -39.58
N ASP A 414 5.01 -16.99 -38.31
CA ASP A 414 4.13 -16.69 -37.17
C ASP A 414 4.00 -15.18 -36.95
N ASP A 415 5.06 -14.40 -37.18
CA ASP A 415 5.00 -12.94 -37.16
C ASP A 415 4.05 -12.38 -38.23
N ALA A 416 4.05 -12.96 -39.43
CA ALA A 416 3.14 -12.57 -40.50
C ALA A 416 1.67 -12.91 -40.18
N ARG A 417 1.42 -14.06 -39.54
CA ARG A 417 0.06 -14.43 -39.06
C ARG A 417 -0.41 -13.50 -37.94
N ALA A 418 0.46 -13.18 -36.97
CA ALA A 418 0.14 -12.25 -35.90
C ALA A 418 -0.20 -10.84 -36.44
N MET A 419 0.54 -10.37 -37.46
CA MET A 419 0.25 -9.11 -38.15
C MET A 419 -1.09 -9.11 -38.89
N MET A 420 -1.48 -10.22 -39.54
CA MET A 420 -2.82 -10.33 -40.15
C MET A 420 -3.94 -10.29 -39.11
N VAL A 421 -3.78 -11.03 -38.01
CA VAL A 421 -4.78 -11.05 -36.91
C VAL A 421 -4.92 -9.65 -36.30
N MET A 422 -3.82 -8.93 -36.09
CA MET A 422 -3.87 -7.55 -35.61
C MET A 422 -4.56 -6.60 -36.60
N ARG A 423 -4.27 -6.71 -37.91
CA ARG A 423 -4.95 -5.89 -38.93
C ARG A 423 -6.45 -6.15 -38.96
N GLN A 424 -6.88 -7.42 -38.85
CA GLN A 424 -8.30 -7.77 -38.79
C GLN A 424 -8.96 -7.16 -37.55
N ARG A 425 -8.29 -7.24 -36.38
CA ARG A 425 -8.84 -6.68 -35.15
C ARG A 425 -8.98 -5.16 -35.19
N VAL A 426 -8.06 -4.45 -35.86
CA VAL A 426 -8.18 -3.00 -36.07
C VAL A 426 -9.41 -2.68 -36.94
N LEU A 427 -9.64 -3.43 -38.02
CA LEU A 427 -10.82 -3.26 -38.86
C LEU A 427 -12.13 -3.52 -38.10
N ASP A 428 -12.16 -4.52 -37.23
CA ASP A 428 -13.33 -4.82 -36.40
C ASP A 428 -13.62 -3.68 -35.40
N LEU A 429 -12.58 -3.13 -34.75
CA LEU A 429 -12.73 -1.99 -33.83
C LEU A 429 -13.15 -0.71 -34.54
N GLU A 430 -12.67 -0.47 -35.76
CA GLU A 430 -13.12 0.65 -36.60
C GLU A 430 -14.59 0.51 -37.04
N ALA A 431 -15.08 -0.72 -37.22
CA ALA A 431 -16.48 -0.99 -37.49
C ALA A 431 -17.35 -0.75 -36.24
N GLU A 432 -16.93 -1.23 -35.08
CA GLU A 432 -17.62 -0.99 -33.80
C GLU A 432 -17.69 0.53 -33.49
N LEU A 433 -16.61 1.28 -33.68
CA LEU A 433 -16.60 2.75 -33.52
C LEU A 433 -17.60 3.43 -34.45
N ARG A 434 -17.69 3.01 -35.72
CA ARG A 434 -18.69 3.53 -36.66
C ARG A 434 -20.12 3.26 -36.20
N THR A 435 -20.40 2.07 -35.67
CA THR A 435 -21.74 1.76 -35.13
C THR A 435 -22.08 2.62 -33.91
N LEU A 436 -21.14 2.83 -32.98
CA LEU A 436 -21.34 3.68 -31.81
C LEU A 436 -21.55 5.15 -32.17
N CYS A 437 -20.80 5.68 -33.14
CA CYS A 437 -21.01 7.03 -33.66
C CYS A 437 -22.41 7.19 -34.26
N SER A 438 -22.87 6.23 -35.07
CA SER A 438 -24.22 6.29 -35.66
C SER A 438 -25.33 6.21 -34.60
N ALA A 439 -25.15 5.42 -33.54
CA ALA A 439 -26.10 5.34 -32.43
C ALA A 439 -26.14 6.65 -31.61
N HIS A 440 -24.99 7.30 -31.44
CA HIS A 440 -24.90 8.59 -30.77
C HIS A 440 -25.60 9.70 -31.56
N GLU A 441 -25.36 9.78 -32.87
CA GLU A 441 -26.07 10.71 -33.77
C GLU A 441 -27.59 10.47 -33.75
N GLN A 442 -28.04 9.20 -33.76
CA GLN A 442 -29.47 8.89 -33.60
C GLN A 442 -30.04 9.40 -32.26
N LYS A 443 -29.29 9.28 -31.16
CA LYS A 443 -29.73 9.80 -29.85
C LYS A 443 -29.84 11.33 -29.87
N GLU A 444 -28.91 12.03 -30.52
CA GLU A 444 -28.96 13.49 -30.64
C GLU A 444 -30.11 13.97 -31.54
N THR A 445 -30.41 13.26 -32.63
CA THR A 445 -31.58 13.59 -33.48
C THR A 445 -32.91 13.41 -32.72
N ILE A 446 -33.05 12.35 -31.91
CA ILE A 446 -34.25 12.13 -31.07
C ILE A 446 -34.39 13.23 -30.00
N SER A 447 -33.30 13.62 -29.35
CA SER A 447 -33.35 14.69 -28.34
C SER A 447 -33.72 16.03 -28.96
N HIS A 448 -33.18 16.35 -30.15
CA HIS A 448 -33.50 17.56 -30.89
C HIS A 448 -34.95 17.58 -31.39
N ALA A 449 -35.50 16.42 -31.79
CA ALA A 449 -36.92 16.29 -32.17
C ALA A 449 -37.84 16.58 -30.97
N ARG A 450 -37.57 15.97 -29.80
CA ARG A 450 -38.34 16.21 -28.57
C ARG A 450 -38.30 17.67 -28.13
N LEU A 451 -37.14 18.33 -28.25
CA LEU A 451 -37.00 19.75 -27.91
C LEU A 451 -37.86 20.64 -28.83
N LYS A 452 -37.97 20.28 -30.11
CA LYS A 452 -38.82 20.97 -31.10
C LYS A 452 -40.30 20.77 -30.79
N ASP A 453 -40.71 19.57 -30.36
CA ASP A 453 -42.08 19.28 -29.96
C ASP A 453 -42.49 20.05 -28.71
N TYR A 454 -41.64 20.12 -27.68
CA TYR A 454 -41.90 20.95 -26.50
C TYR A 454 -42.03 22.44 -26.85
N LYS A 455 -41.17 22.94 -27.75
CA LYS A 455 -41.28 24.33 -28.23
C LYS A 455 -42.61 24.57 -28.96
N LYS A 456 -43.11 23.58 -29.71
CA LYS A 456 -44.42 23.67 -30.39
C LYS A 456 -45.58 23.70 -29.40
N GLN A 457 -45.56 22.83 -28.39
CA GLN A 457 -46.58 22.78 -27.33
C GLN A 457 -46.67 24.10 -26.56
N ILE A 458 -45.52 24.72 -26.24
CA ILE A 458 -45.49 26.04 -25.60
C ILE A 458 -46.15 27.11 -26.47
N VAL A 459 -45.90 27.10 -27.79
CA VAL A 459 -46.52 28.06 -28.73
C VAL A 459 -48.03 27.83 -28.86
N GLU A 460 -48.49 26.58 -28.87
CA GLU A 460 -49.92 26.24 -28.90
C GLU A 460 -50.65 26.73 -27.63
N LEU A 461 -50.09 26.49 -26.44
CA LEU A 461 -50.66 26.96 -25.17
C LEU A 461 -50.71 28.50 -25.08
N LEU A 462 -49.71 29.19 -25.63
CA LEU A 462 -49.71 30.66 -25.68
C LEU A 462 -50.78 31.20 -26.63
N ARG A 463 -51.07 30.51 -27.74
CA ARG A 463 -52.15 30.89 -28.66
C ARG A 463 -53.53 30.63 -28.06
N GLU A 464 -53.71 29.52 -27.35
CA GLU A 464 -54.97 29.20 -26.66
C GLU A 464 -55.30 30.25 -25.59
N ASN A 465 -54.29 30.70 -24.82
CA ASN A 465 -54.44 31.78 -23.85
C ASN A 465 -54.83 33.12 -24.48
N ALA A 466 -54.34 33.43 -25.69
CA ALA A 466 -54.72 34.64 -26.41
C ALA A 466 -56.20 34.59 -26.85
N ASN A 467 -56.64 33.45 -27.41
CA ASN A 467 -58.02 33.27 -27.86
C ASN A 467 -59.03 33.39 -26.71
N LEU A 468 -58.70 32.88 -25.51
CA LEU A 468 -59.57 32.99 -24.32
C LEU A 468 -59.74 34.44 -23.84
N ARG A 469 -58.73 35.30 -24.06
CA ARG A 469 -58.85 36.72 -23.72
C ARG A 469 -59.75 37.48 -24.69
N ASP A 470 -59.68 37.16 -25.97
CA ASP A 470 -60.50 37.81 -27.00
C ASP A 470 -61.98 37.41 -26.86
N ALA A 471 -62.27 36.13 -26.58
CA ALA A 471 -63.65 35.65 -26.39
C ALA A 471 -64.38 36.28 -25.20
N SER A 472 -63.64 36.78 -24.20
CA SER A 472 -64.21 37.43 -23.01
C SER A 472 -64.69 38.87 -23.28
N MET A 473 -64.14 39.56 -24.29
CA MET A 473 -64.57 40.92 -24.62
C MET A 473 -65.85 40.99 -25.46
N ASP A 474 -66.14 40.00 -26.30
CA ASP A 474 -67.28 40.02 -27.21
C ASP A 474 -68.65 39.77 -26.54
N GLN A 475 -68.69 39.32 -25.28
CA GLN A 475 -69.95 39.02 -24.56
C GLN A 475 -70.59 40.22 -23.83
N ALA A 476 -69.96 41.39 -23.80
CA ALA A 476 -70.42 42.52 -22.97
C ALA A 476 -71.38 43.52 -23.66
N ASP A 477 -71.63 43.39 -24.97
CA ASP A 477 -72.35 44.42 -25.77
C ASP A 477 -73.84 44.12 -26.04
N THR A 478 -74.42 43.08 -25.46
CA THR A 478 -75.82 42.70 -25.69
C THR A 478 -76.67 42.79 -24.42
N GLU A 479 -77.69 43.66 -24.48
CA GLU A 479 -78.84 43.83 -23.54
C GLU A 479 -78.59 44.75 -22.33
N GLY A 480 -79.22 45.92 -22.14
CA GLY A 480 -80.40 46.52 -22.76
C GLY A 480 -81.42 46.98 -21.72
N GLY A 481 -81.19 48.14 -21.08
CA GLY A 481 -82.25 49.03 -20.56
C GLY A 481 -82.87 48.74 -19.17
N CYS A 482 -82.38 49.44 -18.14
CA CYS A 482 -83.18 49.75 -16.95
C CYS A 482 -82.78 51.14 -16.40
N THR A 483 -83.70 51.81 -15.72
CA THR A 483 -83.79 53.28 -15.52
C THR A 483 -82.70 53.92 -14.65
N ILE A 484 -82.14 55.05 -15.14
CA ILE A 484 -80.91 55.74 -14.70
C ILE A 484 -80.79 56.11 -13.20
N MET A 485 -81.89 56.33 -12.45
CA MET A 485 -81.78 56.60 -11.01
C MET A 485 -81.78 55.35 -10.14
N ASP A 486 -82.54 54.31 -10.51
CA ASP A 486 -82.41 52.98 -9.91
C ASP A 486 -81.14 52.27 -10.39
N PHE A 487 -80.63 52.64 -11.57
CA PHE A 487 -79.33 52.22 -12.07
C PHE A 487 -78.18 52.87 -11.28
N SER A 488 -78.37 54.01 -10.62
CA SER A 488 -77.32 54.61 -9.79
C SER A 488 -77.22 53.91 -8.43
N ASP A 489 -78.34 53.69 -7.75
CA ASP A 489 -78.32 53.01 -6.44
C ASP A 489 -78.16 51.49 -6.61
N GLY A 490 -78.71 50.95 -7.69
CA GLY A 490 -78.45 49.61 -8.21
C GLY A 490 -77.01 49.44 -8.69
N MET A 491 -76.39 50.37 -9.44
CA MET A 491 -74.95 50.31 -9.73
C MET A 491 -74.13 50.53 -8.48
N MET A 492 -74.51 51.36 -7.51
CA MET A 492 -73.75 51.53 -6.28
C MET A 492 -73.80 50.27 -5.43
N ARG A 493 -74.97 49.62 -5.31
CA ARG A 493 -75.10 48.30 -4.68
C ARG A 493 -74.45 47.20 -5.50
N LEU A 494 -74.54 47.21 -6.82
CA LEU A 494 -73.95 46.19 -7.69
C LEU A 494 -72.45 46.40 -7.91
N THR A 495 -71.92 47.62 -7.75
CA THR A 495 -70.48 47.89 -7.69
C THR A 495 -69.93 47.71 -6.29
N LYS A 496 -70.72 47.88 -5.24
CA LYS A 496 -70.36 47.50 -3.87
C LYS A 496 -70.40 45.98 -3.71
N ASP A 497 -71.46 45.31 -4.15
CA ASP A 497 -71.56 43.84 -4.20
C ASP A 497 -70.57 43.26 -5.19
N LYS A 498 -70.27 43.90 -6.33
CA LYS A 498 -69.14 43.48 -7.19
C LYS A 498 -67.80 43.75 -6.54
N ARG A 499 -67.61 44.84 -5.77
CA ARG A 499 -66.35 45.05 -5.04
C ARG A 499 -66.20 44.03 -3.93
N GLU A 500 -67.24 43.81 -3.13
CA GLU A 500 -67.26 42.81 -2.07
C GLU A 500 -67.14 41.40 -2.66
N SER A 501 -67.77 41.11 -3.80
CA SER A 501 -67.61 39.85 -4.54
C SER A 501 -66.22 39.72 -5.17
N VAL A 502 -65.63 40.78 -5.71
CA VAL A 502 -64.25 40.76 -6.24
C VAL A 502 -63.25 40.64 -5.11
N GLU A 503 -63.46 41.31 -3.98
CA GLU A 503 -62.64 41.19 -2.77
C GLU A 503 -62.80 39.80 -2.15
N GLU A 504 -64.00 39.21 -2.16
CA GLU A 504 -64.24 37.82 -1.75
C GLU A 504 -63.54 36.85 -2.71
N VAL A 505 -63.66 37.05 -4.03
CA VAL A 505 -62.98 36.23 -5.04
C VAL A 505 -61.46 36.40 -4.93
N MET A 506 -60.95 37.59 -4.65
CA MET A 506 -59.52 37.82 -4.40
C MET A 506 -59.08 37.15 -3.11
N ARG A 507 -59.86 37.23 -2.02
CA ARG A 507 -59.55 36.50 -0.77
C ARG A 507 -59.56 35.00 -0.98
N LEU A 508 -60.51 34.47 -1.74
CA LEU A 508 -60.59 33.06 -2.09
C LEU A 508 -59.44 32.64 -3.03
N LEU A 509 -59.02 33.50 -3.96
CA LEU A 509 -57.84 33.29 -4.81
C LEU A 509 -56.54 33.33 -4.02
N GLU A 510 -56.39 34.26 -3.08
CA GLU A 510 -55.24 34.34 -2.16
C GLU A 510 -55.20 33.10 -1.27
N LEU A 511 -56.34 32.69 -0.69
CA LEU A 511 -56.44 31.46 0.09
C LEU A 511 -56.11 30.22 -0.77
N ALA A 512 -56.59 30.18 -2.01
CA ALA A 512 -56.30 29.10 -2.95
C ALA A 512 -54.81 29.08 -3.32
N TRP A 513 -54.20 30.23 -3.60
CA TRP A 513 -52.77 30.36 -3.87
C TRP A 513 -51.90 29.99 -2.68
N ASP A 514 -52.26 30.42 -1.47
CA ASP A 514 -51.57 30.01 -0.25
C ASP A 514 -51.69 28.50 -0.02
N SER A 515 -52.86 27.92 -0.32
CA SER A 515 -53.07 26.47 -0.23
C SER A 515 -52.27 25.69 -1.30
N GLU A 516 -52.17 26.21 -2.52
CA GLU A 516 -51.37 25.64 -3.61
C GLU A 516 -49.87 25.77 -3.31
N ASP A 517 -49.44 26.89 -2.76
CA ASP A 517 -48.06 27.11 -2.33
C ASP A 517 -47.68 26.20 -1.16
N GLU A 518 -48.57 25.99 -0.19
CA GLU A 518 -48.32 25.02 0.89
C GLU A 518 -48.33 23.58 0.36
N LEU A 519 -49.22 23.22 -0.57
CA LEU A 519 -49.20 21.93 -1.26
C LEU A 519 -47.89 21.74 -2.05
N ASN A 520 -47.42 22.79 -2.72
CA ASN A 520 -46.15 22.79 -3.45
C ASN A 520 -44.95 22.69 -2.50
N ARG A 521 -44.99 23.35 -1.33
CA ARG A 521 -43.97 23.19 -0.27
C ARG A 521 -43.97 21.77 0.28
N GLN A 522 -45.14 21.19 0.53
CA GLN A 522 -45.27 19.79 0.97
C GLN A 522 -44.78 18.82 -0.11
N LEU A 523 -45.09 19.06 -1.39
CA LEU A 523 -44.60 18.24 -2.51
C LEU A 523 -43.08 18.35 -2.66
N ARG A 524 -42.49 19.54 -2.45
CA ARG A 524 -41.02 19.70 -2.41
C ARG A 524 -40.41 18.96 -1.23
N ARG A 525 -40.99 19.08 -0.02
CA ARG A 525 -40.55 18.32 1.17
C ARG A 525 -40.61 16.82 0.92
N ALA A 526 -41.71 16.32 0.36
CA ALA A 526 -41.88 14.90 0.01
C ALA A 526 -40.89 14.44 -1.07
N LYS A 527 -40.61 15.28 -2.08
CA LYS A 527 -39.57 14.99 -3.09
C LYS A 527 -38.17 14.94 -2.48
N TYR A 528 -37.82 15.85 -1.59
CA TYR A 528 -36.53 15.82 -0.88
C TYR A 528 -36.42 14.64 0.07
N GLN A 529 -37.49 14.28 0.79
CA GLN A 529 -37.54 13.08 1.62
C GLN A 529 -37.41 11.81 0.78
N ASN A 530 -38.12 11.70 -0.35
CA ASN A 530 -38.00 10.57 -1.26
C ASN A 530 -36.61 10.49 -1.89
N ALA A 531 -36.00 11.61 -2.27
CA ALA A 531 -34.63 11.65 -2.78
C ALA A 531 -33.61 11.24 -1.69
N ALA A 532 -33.80 11.67 -0.44
CA ALA A 532 -32.98 11.27 0.69
C ALA A 532 -33.12 9.77 1.01
N MET A 533 -34.34 9.24 0.98
CA MET A 533 -34.61 7.80 1.15
C MET A 533 -34.03 6.97 0.00
N ALA A 534 -34.11 7.46 -1.24
CA ALA A 534 -33.52 6.81 -2.41
C ALA A 534 -31.98 6.84 -2.36
N ALA A 535 -31.37 7.94 -1.90
CA ALA A 535 -29.93 8.04 -1.69
C ALA A 535 -29.47 7.11 -0.55
N GLN A 536 -30.27 6.96 0.51
CA GLN A 536 -30.00 6.00 1.58
C GLN A 536 -30.17 4.55 1.09
N GLY A 537 -31.13 4.29 0.20
CA GLY A 537 -31.29 3.02 -0.50
C GLY A 537 -30.07 2.68 -1.36
N ALA A 538 -29.62 3.61 -2.21
CA ALA A 538 -28.44 3.44 -3.04
C ALA A 538 -27.16 3.19 -2.21
N SER A 539 -26.99 3.90 -1.09
CA SER A 539 -25.87 3.67 -0.16
C SER A 539 -25.90 2.27 0.45
N LYS A 540 -27.09 1.77 0.83
CA LYS A 540 -27.26 0.39 1.31
C LYS A 540 -27.03 -0.64 0.21
N ASP A 541 -27.44 -0.37 -1.02
CA ASP A 541 -27.19 -1.25 -2.15
C ASP A 541 -25.70 -1.33 -2.49
N ASP A 542 -24.98 -0.20 -2.42
CA ASP A 542 -23.51 -0.15 -2.56
C ASP A 542 -22.83 -0.95 -1.42
N GLU A 543 -23.33 -0.84 -0.19
CA GLU A 543 -22.85 -1.62 0.96
C GLU A 543 -23.11 -3.12 0.78
N ILE A 544 -24.31 -3.50 0.33
CA ILE A 544 -24.67 -4.89 0.01
C ILE A 544 -23.77 -5.42 -1.11
N GLN A 545 -23.51 -4.64 -2.16
CA GLN A 545 -22.65 -5.05 -3.27
C GLN A 545 -21.18 -5.19 -2.81
N CYS A 546 -20.71 -4.31 -1.92
CA CYS A 546 -19.39 -4.42 -1.30
C CYS A 546 -19.28 -5.68 -0.42
N LEU A 547 -20.32 -5.98 0.37
CA LEU A 547 -20.38 -7.19 1.19
C LEU A 547 -20.43 -8.46 0.32
N GLN A 548 -21.21 -8.48 -0.75
CA GLN A 548 -21.25 -9.60 -1.71
C GLN A 548 -19.89 -9.83 -2.37
N LYS A 549 -19.19 -8.77 -2.78
CA LYS A 549 -17.84 -8.86 -3.35
C LYS A 549 -16.84 -9.39 -2.32
N SER A 550 -16.92 -8.93 -1.08
CA SER A 550 -16.09 -9.43 0.02
C SER A 550 -16.35 -10.91 0.32
N VAL A 551 -17.61 -11.35 0.33
CA VAL A 551 -17.98 -12.76 0.48
C VAL A 551 -17.40 -13.60 -0.67
N SER A 552 -17.53 -13.16 -1.92
CA SER A 552 -16.96 -13.87 -3.09
C SER A 552 -15.43 -14.00 -3.01
N ILE A 553 -14.75 -12.92 -2.57
CA ILE A 553 -13.30 -12.96 -2.32
C ILE A 553 -12.96 -13.94 -1.19
N LEU A 554 -13.70 -13.92 -0.08
CA LEU A 554 -13.47 -14.86 1.03
C LEU A 554 -13.73 -16.31 0.61
N GLU A 555 -14.74 -16.58 -0.19
CA GLU A 555 -14.99 -17.91 -0.75
C GLU A 555 -13.88 -18.39 -1.69
N SER A 556 -13.36 -17.50 -2.55
CA SER A 556 -12.18 -17.82 -3.39
C SER A 556 -10.94 -18.10 -2.54
N LYS A 557 -10.70 -17.31 -1.48
CA LYS A 557 -9.62 -17.55 -0.51
C LYS A 557 -9.80 -18.88 0.23
N LEU A 558 -11.03 -19.23 0.63
CA LEU A 558 -11.35 -20.52 1.24
C LEU A 558 -11.05 -21.68 0.29
N ARG A 559 -11.50 -21.59 -0.98
CA ARG A 559 -11.19 -22.60 -2.01
C ARG A 559 -9.69 -22.72 -2.28
N ASP A 560 -8.96 -21.60 -2.30
CA ASP A 560 -7.50 -21.60 -2.48
C ASP A 560 -6.76 -22.16 -1.25
N MET A 561 -7.23 -21.89 -0.04
CA MET A 561 -6.69 -22.50 1.17
C MET A 561 -6.98 -23.99 1.23
N GLU A 562 -8.16 -24.43 0.80
CA GLU A 562 -8.52 -25.84 0.73
C GLU A 562 -7.65 -26.58 -0.31
N LYS A 563 -7.40 -25.99 -1.49
CA LYS A 563 -6.43 -26.51 -2.46
C LYS A 563 -5.02 -26.57 -1.88
N ARG A 564 -4.54 -25.50 -1.22
CA ARG A 564 -3.22 -25.51 -0.55
C ARG A 564 -3.14 -26.52 0.60
N ALA A 565 -4.24 -26.81 1.28
CA ALA A 565 -4.29 -27.83 2.32
C ALA A 565 -4.13 -29.24 1.71
N HIS A 566 -4.63 -29.47 0.50
CA HIS A 566 -4.37 -30.70 -0.25
C HIS A 566 -2.90 -30.76 -0.71
N ASP A 567 -2.32 -29.66 -1.21
CA ASP A 567 -0.89 -29.59 -1.59
C ASP A 567 0.04 -29.79 -0.37
N ASN A 568 -0.40 -29.41 0.84
CA ASN A 568 0.33 -29.69 2.07
C ASN A 568 0.40 -31.21 2.39
N GLY A 569 -0.53 -32.01 1.85
CA GLY A 569 -0.45 -33.47 1.89
C GLY A 569 0.78 -33.97 1.11
N ASP A 570 0.91 -33.52 -0.14
CA ASP A 570 2.07 -33.85 -0.99
C ASP A 570 3.38 -33.30 -0.41
N LEU A 571 3.34 -32.10 0.19
CA LEU A 571 4.49 -31.52 0.87
C LEU A 571 4.91 -32.32 2.10
N LYS A 572 3.95 -32.94 2.81
CA LYS A 572 4.22 -33.81 3.96
C LYS A 572 4.91 -35.10 3.53
N ASP A 573 4.51 -35.67 2.39
CA ASP A 573 5.16 -36.84 1.80
C ASP A 573 6.57 -36.50 1.29
N ALA A 574 6.73 -35.37 0.59
CA ALA A 574 8.04 -34.86 0.18
C ALA A 574 8.97 -34.57 1.38
N MET A 575 8.43 -34.00 2.46
CA MET A 575 9.15 -33.84 3.73
C MET A 575 9.52 -35.18 4.37
N GLY A 576 8.69 -36.20 4.21
CA GLY A 576 8.98 -37.59 4.61
C GLY A 576 10.20 -38.14 3.87
N GLU A 577 10.25 -37.98 2.55
CA GLU A 577 11.36 -38.43 1.71
C GLU A 577 12.65 -37.64 1.97
N LEU A 578 12.57 -36.30 2.10
CA LEU A 578 13.73 -35.48 2.46
C LEU A 578 14.29 -35.85 3.85
N ARG A 579 13.43 -36.21 4.81
CA ARG A 579 13.88 -36.71 6.12
C ARG A 579 14.55 -38.07 6.02
N LYS A 580 14.12 -38.97 5.11
CA LYS A 580 14.80 -40.25 4.85
C LYS A 580 16.17 -40.02 4.22
N GLN A 581 16.26 -39.15 3.21
CA GLN A 581 17.54 -38.78 2.58
C GLN A 581 18.51 -38.14 3.59
N ARG A 582 18.02 -37.22 4.43
CA ARG A 582 18.83 -36.61 5.49
C ARG A 582 19.36 -37.65 6.48
N ARG A 583 18.55 -38.64 6.87
CA ARG A 583 19.03 -39.75 7.72
C ARG A 583 20.15 -40.55 7.02
N GLY A 584 19.96 -40.91 5.75
CA GLY A 584 20.98 -41.63 4.97
C GLY A 584 22.30 -40.86 4.86
N LEU A 585 22.26 -39.55 4.60
CA LEU A 585 23.47 -38.70 4.58
C LEU A 585 24.12 -38.56 5.96
N THR A 586 23.33 -38.61 7.04
CA THR A 586 23.87 -38.57 8.41
C THR A 586 24.63 -39.87 8.71
N ASP A 587 24.06 -41.02 8.35
CA ASP A 587 24.70 -42.33 8.50
C ASP A 587 25.99 -42.45 7.67
N GLU A 588 26.02 -41.89 6.46
CA GLU A 588 27.24 -41.80 5.65
C GLU A 588 28.30 -40.89 6.27
N ASN A 589 27.90 -39.74 6.82
CA ASN A 589 28.81 -38.86 7.54
C ASN A 589 29.43 -39.56 8.76
N ASP A 590 28.64 -40.32 9.51
CA ASP A 590 29.15 -41.08 10.66
C ASP A 590 30.12 -42.20 10.23
N LYS A 591 29.86 -42.87 9.09
CA LYS A 591 30.82 -43.82 8.48
C LYS A 591 32.12 -43.13 8.06
N LEU A 592 32.04 -41.94 7.46
CA LEU A 592 33.21 -41.17 7.05
C LEU A 592 34.01 -40.68 8.25
N ARG A 593 33.35 -40.19 9.31
CA ARG A 593 33.99 -39.81 10.57
C ARG A 593 34.74 -40.97 11.20
N LYS A 594 34.14 -42.17 11.20
CA LYS A 594 34.82 -43.39 11.67
C LYS A 594 36.07 -43.71 10.84
N LYS A 595 35.97 -43.66 9.51
CA LYS A 595 37.12 -43.86 8.61
C LYS A 595 38.22 -42.82 8.81
N ILE A 596 37.88 -41.55 9.03
CA ILE A 596 38.85 -40.49 9.34
C ILE A 596 39.57 -40.81 10.65
N GLY A 597 38.84 -41.19 11.70
CA GLY A 597 39.45 -41.60 12.97
C GLY A 597 40.36 -42.83 12.84
N ASP A 598 40.03 -43.79 11.99
CA ASP A 598 40.88 -44.95 11.71
C ASP A 598 42.15 -44.55 10.91
N LEU A 599 42.03 -43.62 9.96
CA LEU A 599 43.17 -43.07 9.21
C LEU A 599 44.09 -42.21 10.09
N GLU A 600 43.54 -41.44 11.02
CA GLU A 600 44.32 -40.67 12.00
C GLU A 600 45.13 -41.60 12.90
N LYS A 601 44.53 -42.70 13.40
CA LYS A 601 45.26 -43.73 14.14
C LYS A 601 46.37 -44.39 13.32
N ALA A 602 46.09 -44.72 12.05
CA ALA A 602 47.10 -45.28 11.15
C ALA A 602 48.26 -44.30 10.90
N LYS A 603 47.95 -43.00 10.75
CA LYS A 603 48.95 -41.94 10.61
C LYS A 603 49.80 -41.79 11.87
N GLU A 604 49.20 -41.79 13.06
CA GLU A 604 49.92 -41.75 14.34
C GLU A 604 50.86 -42.94 14.50
N GLU A 605 50.44 -44.14 14.08
CA GLU A 605 51.28 -45.35 14.10
C GLU A 605 52.47 -45.22 13.15
N VAL A 606 52.28 -44.69 11.94
CA VAL A 606 53.38 -44.40 10.99
C VAL A 606 54.36 -43.38 11.57
N VAL A 607 53.86 -42.33 12.23
CA VAL A 607 54.71 -41.33 12.90
C VAL A 607 55.50 -41.97 14.05
N ARG A 608 54.90 -42.85 14.86
CA ARG A 608 55.63 -43.62 15.88
C ARG A 608 56.73 -44.47 15.26
N GLN A 609 56.44 -45.22 14.19
CA GLN A 609 57.45 -46.04 13.50
C GLN A 609 58.57 -45.19 12.90
N GLN A 610 58.27 -44.02 12.34
CA GLN A 610 59.28 -43.11 11.80
C GLN A 610 60.15 -42.52 12.93
N SER A 611 59.55 -42.17 14.07
CA SER A 611 60.30 -41.70 15.25
C SER A 611 61.23 -42.77 15.82
N ALA A 612 60.80 -44.03 15.84
CA ALA A 612 61.63 -45.17 16.25
C ALA A 612 62.82 -45.35 15.31
N LYS A 613 62.57 -45.37 13.99
CA LYS A 613 63.64 -45.44 12.98
C LYS A 613 64.61 -44.26 13.07
N GLN A 614 64.12 -43.05 13.34
CA GLN A 614 64.96 -41.87 13.52
C GLN A 614 65.83 -41.97 14.77
N ASN A 615 65.30 -42.52 15.87
CA ASN A 615 66.08 -42.75 17.08
C ASN A 615 67.14 -43.85 16.89
N ASP A 616 66.82 -44.92 16.18
CA ASP A 616 67.80 -45.97 15.83
C ASP A 616 68.92 -45.41 14.93
N ALA A 617 68.56 -44.58 13.95
CA ALA A 617 69.54 -43.89 13.10
C ALA A 617 70.43 -42.94 13.91
N LYS A 618 69.87 -42.20 14.88
CA LYS A 618 70.65 -41.34 15.80
C LYS A 618 71.63 -42.15 16.64
N ARG A 619 71.20 -43.27 17.23
CA ARG A 619 72.10 -44.17 17.99
C ARG A 619 73.23 -44.68 17.12
N ARG A 620 72.94 -45.05 15.86
CA ARG A 620 73.97 -45.50 14.92
C ARG A 620 74.97 -44.41 14.56
N ILE A 621 74.52 -43.16 14.45
CA ILE A 621 75.41 -42.01 14.24
C ILE A 621 76.30 -41.78 15.47
N GLU A 622 75.75 -41.85 16.68
CA GLU A 622 76.53 -41.73 17.92
C GLU A 622 77.59 -42.84 18.04
N GLU A 623 77.25 -44.10 17.73
CA GLU A 623 78.22 -45.21 17.67
C GLU A 623 79.36 -44.92 16.69
N LEU A 624 79.03 -44.52 15.45
CA LEU A 624 80.03 -44.17 14.44
C LEU A 624 80.89 -42.97 14.87
N GLN A 625 80.30 -41.99 15.57
CA GLN A 625 81.03 -40.85 16.11
C GLN A 625 82.07 -41.29 17.14
N THR A 626 81.70 -42.19 18.06
CA THR A 626 82.64 -42.73 19.06
C THR A 626 83.78 -43.53 18.42
N GLU A 627 83.51 -44.27 17.34
CA GLU A 627 84.53 -45.00 16.58
C GLU A 627 85.49 -44.04 15.87
N ILE A 628 84.99 -42.95 15.29
CA ILE A 628 85.80 -41.88 14.70
C ILE A 628 86.69 -41.22 15.76
N ASP A 629 86.15 -40.93 16.94
CA ASP A 629 86.91 -40.32 18.03
C ASP A 629 88.03 -41.25 18.53
N ASP A 630 87.75 -42.55 18.68
CA ASP A 630 88.74 -43.57 19.02
C ASP A 630 89.87 -43.67 17.97
N LEU A 631 89.52 -43.68 16.68
CA LEU A 631 90.50 -43.68 15.59
C LEU A 631 91.32 -42.39 15.56
N THR A 632 90.69 -41.25 15.82
CA THR A 632 91.35 -39.94 15.91
C THR A 632 92.33 -39.90 17.09
N HIS A 633 91.95 -40.49 18.24
CA HIS A 633 92.80 -40.58 19.41
C HIS A 633 93.99 -41.54 19.18
N LYS A 634 93.77 -42.66 18.48
CA LYS A 634 94.84 -43.57 18.03
C LYS A 634 95.83 -42.86 17.08
N LEU A 635 95.33 -42.07 16.13
CA LEU A 635 96.16 -41.24 15.23
C LEU A 635 96.96 -40.17 15.99
N ALA A 636 96.35 -39.50 16.97
CA ALA A 636 97.04 -38.52 17.81
C ALA A 636 98.15 -39.18 18.66
N ASN A 637 97.91 -40.37 19.20
CA ASN A 637 98.91 -41.13 19.94
C ASN A 637 100.04 -41.62 19.04
N ALA A 638 99.73 -42.08 17.81
CA ALA A 638 100.73 -42.45 16.82
C ALA A 638 101.60 -41.25 16.39
N ARG A 639 101.01 -40.06 16.25
CA ARG A 639 101.75 -38.81 15.98
C ARG A 639 102.64 -38.38 17.15
N LYS A 640 102.23 -38.62 18.40
CA LYS A 640 103.04 -38.34 19.59
C LYS A 640 104.25 -39.29 19.75
N ALA A 641 104.22 -40.48 19.14
CA ALA A 641 105.34 -41.43 19.17
C ALA A 641 106.48 -41.10 18.17
N GLY A 642 106.32 -40.07 17.32
CA GLY A 642 107.21 -39.83 16.17
C GLY A 642 108.03 -38.54 16.14
N SER A 643 108.01 -37.67 17.17
CA SER A 643 108.67 -36.37 17.04
C SER A 643 109.41 -35.90 18.30
N ARG A 644 110.74 -35.89 18.17
CA ARG A 644 111.77 -35.29 19.03
C ARG A 644 111.53 -33.79 19.32
N PRO A 645 112.01 -33.25 20.45
CA PRO A 645 111.63 -31.94 20.96
C PRO A 645 112.55 -30.82 20.45
N VAL A 646 111.97 -29.70 20.02
CA VAL A 646 112.69 -28.41 19.91
C VAL A 646 111.77 -27.30 20.47
N SER A 647 112.27 -26.66 21.51
CA SER A 647 111.75 -25.53 22.28
C SER A 647 112.63 -24.30 21.96
N PRO A 648 112.49 -23.11 22.58
CA PRO A 648 111.36 -22.19 22.76
C PRO A 648 111.72 -20.75 22.28
N ARG A 649 110.81 -19.77 22.48
CA ARG A 649 111.02 -18.34 22.92
C ARG A 649 110.02 -17.40 22.22
N LEU A 650 109.06 -16.78 22.88
CA LEU A 650 109.06 -15.69 23.89
C LEU A 650 108.47 -14.40 23.27
N SER A 651 107.87 -13.58 24.15
CA SER A 651 107.50 -12.16 24.01
C SER A 651 106.06 -11.83 23.59
N THR A 652 105.24 -11.05 24.29
CA THR A 652 105.14 -10.55 25.69
C THR A 652 103.93 -9.60 25.77
N ARG A 653 103.14 -9.68 26.87
CA ARG A 653 102.29 -8.64 27.51
C ARG A 653 101.08 -8.07 26.70
N SER A 654 99.80 -8.21 27.12
CA SER A 654 99.08 -7.75 28.35
C SER A 654 98.84 -6.22 28.41
N PRO A 655 97.77 -5.65 29.04
CA PRO A 655 96.34 -6.01 29.21
C PRO A 655 95.33 -4.80 29.15
N GLN A 656 94.04 -5.06 29.43
CA GLN A 656 93.06 -4.20 30.18
C GLN A 656 92.07 -3.20 29.47
N PRO A 657 90.95 -2.81 30.14
CA PRO A 657 89.59 -2.64 29.60
C PRO A 657 89.00 -1.20 29.62
N GLY A 658 87.77 -1.06 29.10
CA GLY A 658 86.90 0.13 29.21
C GLY A 658 86.78 0.90 27.89
N ALA A 659 85.72 1.60 27.52
CA ALA A 659 84.38 1.81 28.03
C ALA A 659 83.64 2.64 26.93
N LEU A 660 82.30 2.72 27.02
CA LEU A 660 81.43 3.78 26.45
C LEU A 660 81.15 3.70 24.92
N SER A 661 80.00 4.03 24.33
CA SER A 661 78.62 4.49 24.67
C SER A 661 78.03 5.05 23.33
N PRO A 662 76.80 5.60 23.20
CA PRO A 662 75.49 4.92 23.13
C PRO A 662 74.57 5.43 21.99
N ARG A 663 73.45 4.74 21.69
CA ARG A 663 72.04 5.25 21.87
C ARG A 663 70.97 4.38 21.18
N PRO A 664 69.70 4.41 21.66
CA PRO A 664 68.76 3.27 21.67
C PRO A 664 67.35 3.56 21.11
N SER A 665 66.53 2.50 20.93
CA SER A 665 65.06 2.52 21.19
C SER A 665 64.54 1.08 21.28
N ALA A 666 64.32 0.57 22.50
CA ALA A 666 63.00 0.24 23.10
C ALA A 666 62.27 -0.95 22.40
N ARG A 667 62.28 -2.22 22.86
CA ARG A 667 62.19 -2.90 24.18
C ARG A 667 60.74 -3.15 24.66
N ARG A 668 60.28 -4.41 24.56
CA ARG A 668 59.69 -5.30 25.62
C ARG A 668 59.12 -6.59 24.97
N ARG A 669 59.77 -7.76 25.13
CA ARG A 669 59.55 -8.86 26.13
C ARG A 669 58.21 -9.63 25.91
N THR A 670 58.14 -10.85 25.32
CA THR A 670 58.38 -12.25 25.84
C THR A 670 57.46 -12.69 27.01
N PRO A 671 57.24 -14.01 27.29
CA PRO A 671 56.62 -15.15 26.56
C PRO A 671 55.55 -15.89 27.44
N GLU A 672 55.26 -17.20 27.24
CA GLU A 672 54.37 -18.16 27.98
C GLU A 672 52.92 -18.30 27.43
N ALA A 673 52.45 -19.45 26.93
CA ALA A 673 52.32 -20.83 27.46
C ALA A 673 51.06 -21.06 28.32
N ALA A 674 50.18 -21.92 27.79
CA ALA A 674 49.16 -22.74 28.46
C ALA A 674 48.08 -22.06 29.33
N ALA A 675 46.83 -22.04 28.82
CA ALA A 675 45.65 -22.36 29.63
C ALA A 675 44.41 -22.62 28.74
N LEU A 676 43.99 -23.88 28.71
CA LEU A 676 42.61 -24.29 28.50
C LEU A 676 41.72 -23.68 29.59
N SER A 677 40.57 -23.10 29.24
CA SER A 677 39.28 -23.35 29.92
C SER A 677 38.19 -22.37 29.50
N HIS A 678 37.10 -22.95 29.02
CA HIS A 678 35.70 -22.62 29.35
C HIS A 678 35.32 -21.13 29.47
N LEU A 679 34.45 -20.65 28.58
CA LEU A 679 33.22 -19.94 28.95
C LEU A 679 32.26 -19.87 27.76
N SER A 680 31.15 -20.59 27.93
CA SER A 680 29.95 -20.60 27.12
C SER A 680 29.33 -19.19 27.04
N VAL A 681 29.14 -18.66 25.83
CA VAL A 681 28.26 -17.50 25.60
C VAL A 681 27.20 -17.92 24.59
N ARG A 682 25.98 -18.01 25.10
CA ARG A 682 24.75 -18.26 24.35
C ARG A 682 24.57 -17.23 23.24
N SER A 683 24.25 -17.72 22.06
CA SER A 683 23.79 -16.98 20.89
C SER A 683 22.67 -15.99 21.25
N THR A 684 22.86 -14.73 20.89
CA THR A 684 21.94 -13.60 21.07
C THR A 684 21.11 -13.28 19.82
N ASP A 685 21.06 -14.17 18.83
CA ASP A 685 20.36 -13.93 17.56
C ASP A 685 18.82 -14.04 17.65
N GLU A 686 18.27 -14.61 18.72
CA GLU A 686 16.81 -14.72 18.90
C GLU A 686 16.13 -13.44 19.44
N GLN A 687 16.88 -12.45 19.94
CA GLN A 687 16.34 -11.23 20.53
C GLN A 687 16.01 -10.11 19.51
N ARG A 688 16.38 -10.25 18.23
CA ARG A 688 16.23 -9.21 17.19
C ARG A 688 14.87 -9.20 16.47
N ARG A 689 13.94 -10.11 16.81
CA ARG A 689 12.66 -10.25 16.09
C ARG A 689 11.47 -9.51 16.72
N SER A 690 11.68 -8.65 17.72
CA SER A 690 10.57 -8.00 18.47
C SER A 690 10.70 -6.50 18.76
N ALA A 691 11.67 -5.77 18.18
CA ALA A 691 11.78 -4.32 18.38
C ALA A 691 11.07 -3.54 17.26
N VAL A 692 9.98 -2.85 17.61
CA VAL A 692 9.34 -1.82 16.76
C VAL A 692 10.40 -0.75 16.44
N PRO A 693 10.74 -0.49 15.17
CA PRO A 693 11.72 0.54 14.83
C PRO A 693 11.16 1.90 15.26
N GLU A 694 11.95 2.62 16.08
CA GLU A 694 11.67 3.97 16.56
C GLU A 694 11.78 4.94 15.36
N GLY A 695 10.69 5.07 14.61
CA GLY A 695 10.56 6.05 13.52
C GLY A 695 10.29 7.46 14.05
N ALA A 696 10.24 8.43 13.14
CA ALA A 696 10.03 9.84 13.47
C ALA A 696 8.82 10.45 12.74
N HIS A 697 8.17 11.41 13.36
CA HIS A 697 7.07 12.18 12.79
C HIS A 697 7.59 13.52 12.28
N LEU A 698 7.47 13.73 10.98
CA LEU A 698 7.81 14.98 10.31
C LEU A 698 6.54 15.76 9.98
N ALA A 699 6.39 16.96 10.53
CA ALA A 699 5.48 17.97 10.01
C ALA A 699 6.17 18.73 8.87
N PHE A 700 5.62 18.60 7.67
CA PHE A 700 6.08 19.24 6.43
C PHE A 700 5.04 20.25 5.97
N THR A 701 5.32 21.54 6.13
CA THR A 701 4.43 22.63 5.71
C THR A 701 4.90 23.22 4.39
N VAL A 702 4.02 23.21 3.38
CA VAL A 702 4.21 23.94 2.13
C VAL A 702 3.66 25.35 2.31
N VAL A 703 4.54 26.35 2.35
CA VAL A 703 4.16 27.75 2.62
C VAL A 703 3.76 28.43 1.31
N GLU A 704 4.73 28.68 0.43
CA GLU A 704 4.48 29.35 -0.84
C GLU A 704 5.36 28.83 -1.98
N LEU A 705 4.89 29.05 -3.20
CA LEU A 705 5.58 28.77 -4.45
C LEU A 705 5.65 30.04 -5.29
N THR A 706 6.84 30.40 -5.75
CA THR A 706 7.12 31.62 -6.51
C THR A 706 7.87 31.33 -7.81
N ASP A 707 7.86 32.28 -8.73
CA ASP A 707 8.61 32.24 -10.00
C ASP A 707 8.39 30.97 -10.85
N VAL A 708 7.13 30.56 -11.00
CA VAL A 708 6.79 29.34 -11.75
C VAL A 708 7.04 29.51 -13.25
N LEU A 709 8.02 28.77 -13.76
CA LEU A 709 8.47 28.71 -15.14
C LEU A 709 8.22 27.31 -15.73
N ARG A 710 7.77 27.26 -16.98
CA ARG A 710 7.70 26.04 -17.77
C ARG A 710 8.68 26.14 -18.92
N ASN A 711 9.62 25.21 -19.01
CA ASN A 711 10.67 25.23 -20.02
C ASN A 711 11.50 26.54 -20.03
N GLY A 712 11.77 27.11 -18.85
CA GLY A 712 12.51 28.36 -18.71
C GLY A 712 11.73 29.62 -19.11
N ARG A 713 10.42 29.52 -19.36
CA ARG A 713 9.55 30.65 -19.69
C ARG A 713 8.43 30.79 -18.67
N PRO A 714 8.01 32.02 -18.29
CA PRO A 714 6.87 32.22 -17.41
C PRO A 714 5.60 31.69 -18.06
N ILE A 715 4.74 31.05 -17.26
CA ILE A 715 3.47 30.51 -17.75
C ILE A 715 2.48 31.68 -17.88
N THR A 716 2.10 32.01 -19.11
CA THR A 716 1.14 33.09 -19.40
C THR A 716 -0.31 32.61 -19.41
N GLU A 717 -0.53 31.30 -19.54
CA GLU A 717 -1.86 30.69 -19.59
C GLU A 717 -2.47 30.59 -18.18
N ALA A 718 -3.71 31.05 -18.02
CA ALA A 718 -4.44 30.87 -16.77
C ALA A 718 -4.59 29.38 -16.45
N GLY A 719 -4.25 28.99 -15.21
CA GLY A 719 -4.27 27.58 -14.80
C GLY A 719 -4.30 27.45 -13.30
N HIS A 720 -4.17 26.21 -12.85
CA HIS A 720 -4.07 25.86 -11.45
C HIS A 720 -2.72 25.17 -11.19
N VAL A 721 -2.17 25.38 -10.01
CA VAL A 721 -0.95 24.74 -9.54
C VAL A 721 -1.30 23.79 -8.42
N ILE A 722 -0.63 22.63 -8.43
CA ILE A 722 -0.80 21.59 -7.43
C ILE A 722 0.55 20.99 -7.08
N ILE A 723 0.81 20.79 -5.80
CA ILE A 723 2.05 20.20 -5.30
C ILE A 723 1.73 18.80 -4.75
N LYS A 724 2.53 17.80 -5.14
CA LYS A 724 2.47 16.44 -4.60
C LYS A 724 3.72 16.20 -3.75
N VAL A 725 3.54 15.89 -2.47
CA VAL A 725 4.64 15.63 -1.52
C VAL A 725 4.66 14.14 -1.21
N LYS A 726 5.83 13.51 -1.26
CA LYS A 726 5.99 12.06 -1.17
C LYS A 726 7.19 11.68 -0.30
N SER A 727 6.97 10.74 0.63
CA SER A 727 8.00 9.96 1.32
C SER A 727 8.11 8.56 0.71
N ILE A 728 8.91 7.67 1.32
CA ILE A 728 8.98 6.26 0.91
C ILE A 728 7.62 5.56 1.04
N LYS A 729 6.84 5.89 2.08
CA LYS A 729 5.57 5.20 2.40
C LYS A 729 4.32 6.02 2.09
N GLU A 730 4.39 7.34 2.22
CA GLU A 730 3.21 8.21 2.22
C GLU A 730 3.27 9.22 1.08
N LYS A 731 2.08 9.65 0.63
CA LYS A 731 1.90 10.60 -0.47
C LYS A 731 0.75 11.53 -0.15
N TYR A 732 0.99 12.83 -0.24
CA TYR A 732 -0.01 13.87 -0.07
C TYR A 732 -0.05 14.77 -1.30
N LYS A 733 -1.16 15.51 -1.46
CA LYS A 733 -1.41 16.46 -2.53
C LYS A 733 -1.97 17.72 -1.89
N THR A 734 -1.45 18.89 -2.24
CA THR A 734 -1.98 20.17 -1.77
C THR A 734 -3.35 20.47 -2.37
N SER A 735 -4.04 21.46 -1.80
CA SER A 735 -5.17 22.08 -2.48
C SER A 735 -4.75 22.65 -3.84
N VAL A 736 -5.74 22.76 -4.73
CA VAL A 736 -5.56 23.26 -6.09
C VAL A 736 -5.66 24.79 -6.04
N LYS A 737 -4.55 25.50 -6.27
CA LYS A 737 -4.51 26.97 -6.22
C LYS A 737 -4.43 27.57 -7.62
N LEU A 738 -4.98 28.76 -7.81
CA LEU A 738 -4.85 29.50 -9.07
C LEU A 738 -3.37 29.87 -9.32
N LEU A 739 -2.92 29.80 -10.57
CA LEU A 739 -1.60 30.29 -10.96
C LEU A 739 -1.51 31.80 -10.70
N SER A 740 -0.58 32.21 -9.84
CA SER A 740 -0.22 33.60 -9.54
C SER A 740 1.30 33.73 -9.46
N SER A 741 1.83 34.95 -9.36
CA SER A 741 3.27 35.20 -9.16
C SER A 741 3.78 34.62 -7.84
N VAL A 742 2.95 34.68 -6.81
CA VAL A 742 3.17 34.10 -5.48
C VAL A 742 1.95 33.27 -5.13
N ILE A 743 2.13 31.97 -4.96
CA ILE A 743 1.05 31.01 -4.70
C ILE A 743 1.20 30.49 -3.27
N ARG A 744 0.29 30.88 -2.39
CA ARG A 744 0.30 30.46 -0.98
C ARG A 744 -0.59 29.24 -0.74
N PHE A 745 0.00 28.22 -0.13
CA PHE A 745 -0.68 26.99 0.25
C PHE A 745 -1.01 26.99 1.74
N ASP A 746 -0.01 27.23 2.58
CA ASP A 746 -0.10 27.17 4.05
C ASP A 746 -0.67 25.83 4.55
N GLU A 747 -0.24 24.73 3.92
CA GLU A 747 -0.74 23.38 4.18
C GLU A 747 0.34 22.50 4.82
N THR A 748 0.00 21.86 5.94
CA THR A 748 0.89 20.97 6.70
C THR A 748 0.53 19.50 6.51
N PHE A 749 1.53 18.69 6.18
CA PHE A 749 1.42 17.23 6.04
C PHE A 749 2.27 16.56 7.10
N VAL A 750 1.75 15.51 7.75
CA VAL A 750 2.49 14.73 8.74
C VAL A 750 2.95 13.42 8.12
N PHE A 751 4.26 13.18 8.13
CA PHE A 751 4.89 11.98 7.61
C PHE A 751 5.44 11.11 8.74
N TYR A 752 5.26 9.79 8.64
CA TYR A 752 6.00 8.83 9.48
C TYR A 752 7.20 8.27 8.72
N LEU A 753 8.40 8.58 9.20
CA LEU A 753 9.68 8.20 8.63
C LEU A 753 10.28 7.05 9.42
N ALA A 754 10.56 5.93 8.75
CA ALA A 754 11.11 4.75 9.41
C ALA A 754 12.61 4.89 9.65
N GLN A 755 13.29 5.67 8.82
CA GLN A 755 14.73 5.92 8.88
C GLN A 755 14.96 7.41 8.62
N PRO A 756 14.63 8.31 9.56
CA PRO A 756 14.69 9.75 9.35
C PRO A 756 16.08 10.28 8.92
N ASP A 757 17.18 9.61 9.29
CA ASP A 757 18.53 9.96 8.82
C ASP A 757 18.75 9.73 7.30
N GLN A 758 17.98 8.82 6.70
CA GLN A 758 18.13 8.37 5.31
C GLN A 758 16.93 8.70 4.43
N ASP A 759 15.74 8.86 5.03
CA ASP A 759 14.50 9.14 4.35
C ASP A 759 14.52 10.56 3.74
N VAL A 760 14.14 10.65 2.47
CA VAL A 760 14.06 11.91 1.72
C VAL A 760 12.61 12.22 1.39
N ILE A 761 12.19 13.46 1.63
CA ILE A 761 10.89 13.96 1.17
C ILE A 761 11.05 14.57 -0.22
N THR A 762 10.23 14.10 -1.16
CA THR A 762 10.21 14.56 -2.55
C THR A 762 8.96 15.40 -2.80
N LEU A 763 9.16 16.60 -3.33
CA LEU A 763 8.11 17.56 -3.69
C LEU A 763 8.06 17.69 -5.20
N HIS A 764 6.87 17.48 -5.79
CA HIS A 764 6.63 17.53 -7.23
C HIS A 764 5.59 18.61 -7.55
N VAL A 765 5.94 19.59 -8.39
CA VAL A 765 5.04 20.68 -8.78
C VAL A 765 4.38 20.38 -10.12
N PHE A 766 3.06 20.54 -10.19
CA PHE A 766 2.24 20.36 -11.40
C PHE A 766 1.43 21.62 -11.72
N TYR A 767 1.31 21.92 -13.01
CA TYR A 767 0.47 22.98 -13.56
C TYR A 767 -0.64 22.35 -14.42
N LYS A 768 -1.88 22.82 -14.27
CA LYS A 768 -3.04 22.38 -15.03
C LYS A 768 -3.74 23.60 -15.67
N PRO A 769 -3.74 23.76 -17.00
CA PRO A 769 -4.40 24.90 -17.64
C PRO A 769 -5.92 24.86 -17.43
N HIS A 770 -6.59 26.02 -17.45
CA HIS A 770 -8.05 26.09 -17.36
C HIS A 770 -8.70 25.33 -18.53
N GLY A 771 -9.72 24.51 -18.24
CA GLY A 771 -10.39 23.67 -19.23
C GLY A 771 -9.58 22.47 -19.73
N GLY A 772 -8.30 22.36 -19.39
CA GLY A 772 -7.47 21.20 -19.75
C GLY A 772 -7.59 20.07 -18.74
N SER A 773 -7.63 18.83 -19.23
CA SER A 773 -7.58 17.62 -18.37
C SER A 773 -6.15 17.24 -17.96
N ARG A 774 -5.14 17.70 -18.71
CA ARG A 774 -3.74 17.28 -18.55
C ARG A 774 -2.99 18.12 -17.51
N GLU A 775 -2.37 17.45 -16.54
CA GLU A 775 -1.38 18.05 -15.62
C GLU A 775 0.01 18.05 -16.29
N PHE A 776 0.68 19.19 -16.30
CA PHE A 776 2.06 19.35 -16.75
C PHE A 776 2.99 19.37 -15.54
N HIS A 777 4.01 18.53 -15.56
CA HIS A 777 5.07 18.54 -14.54
C HIS A 777 5.99 19.75 -14.75
N ILE A 778 6.15 20.55 -13.69
CA ILE A 778 6.99 21.75 -13.70
C ILE A 778 8.41 21.42 -13.22
N GLY A 779 8.52 20.74 -12.08
CA GLY A 779 9.80 20.34 -11.52
C GLY A 779 9.69 19.75 -10.12
N ASP A 780 10.85 19.36 -9.59
CA ASP A 780 10.99 18.62 -8.34
C ASP A 780 11.98 19.28 -7.38
N ALA A 781 11.78 19.05 -6.08
CA ALA A 781 12.71 19.39 -5.01
C ALA A 781 12.76 18.26 -3.96
N CYS A 782 13.94 18.01 -3.38
CA CYS A 782 14.17 16.98 -2.38
C CYS A 782 14.69 17.59 -1.07
N PHE A 783 14.14 17.14 0.06
CA PHE A 783 14.45 17.62 1.40
C PHE A 783 14.93 16.48 2.29
N SER A 784 15.99 16.73 3.07
CA SER A 784 16.57 15.78 4.01
C SER A 784 16.26 16.18 5.45
N MET A 785 16.02 15.19 6.29
CA MET A 785 15.71 15.41 7.71
C MET A 785 16.97 15.45 8.58
N ALA A 786 18.10 14.92 8.10
CA ALA A 786 19.31 14.71 8.91
C ALA A 786 19.91 16.00 9.50
N THR A 787 19.55 17.18 8.97
CA THR A 787 19.99 18.49 9.46
C THR A 787 18.97 19.18 10.38
N LEU A 788 17.85 18.52 10.71
CA LEU A 788 16.82 19.09 11.58
C LEU A 788 17.24 19.11 13.06
N TYR A 789 16.68 20.08 13.79
CA TYR A 789 16.76 20.19 15.23
C TYR A 789 15.42 19.78 15.85
N ARG A 790 15.47 18.98 16.91
CA ARG A 790 14.27 18.41 17.52
C ARG A 790 13.41 19.52 18.13
N GLY A 791 12.13 19.55 17.77
CA GLY A 791 11.11 20.49 18.24
C GLY A 791 11.20 21.91 17.65
N LEU A 792 12.08 22.15 16.67
CA LEU A 792 12.27 23.47 16.08
C LEU A 792 11.94 23.47 14.58
N PRO A 793 11.04 24.35 14.11
CA PRO A 793 10.72 24.43 12.69
C PRO A 793 11.89 25.04 11.89
N ARG A 794 12.35 24.31 10.88
CA ARG A 794 13.40 24.73 9.94
C ARG A 794 12.77 25.28 8.67
N GLN A 795 13.00 26.57 8.41
CA GLN A 795 12.58 27.24 7.19
C GLN A 795 13.59 27.00 6.06
N ARG A 796 13.10 26.57 4.89
CA ARG A 796 13.91 26.33 3.68
C ARG A 796 13.24 26.88 2.44
N ILE A 797 14.00 27.69 1.70
CA ILE A 797 13.62 28.18 0.37
C ILE A 797 14.47 27.43 -0.64
N ALA A 798 13.88 26.46 -1.35
CA ALA A 798 14.58 25.56 -2.24
C ALA A 798 14.19 25.79 -3.71
N PRO A 799 15.13 25.62 -4.67
CA PRO A 799 14.80 25.65 -6.08
C PRO A 799 14.02 24.39 -6.46
N VAL A 800 12.89 24.57 -7.15
CA VAL A 800 12.18 23.50 -7.85
C VAL A 800 12.79 23.38 -9.23
N VAL A 801 13.17 22.16 -9.62
CA VAL A 801 14.02 21.93 -10.79
C VAL A 801 13.30 21.09 -11.83
N GLN A 802 13.25 21.57 -13.06
CA GLN A 802 12.76 20.80 -14.20
C GLN A 802 13.83 19.81 -14.67
N SER A 803 13.43 18.61 -15.09
CA SER A 803 14.34 17.53 -15.54
C SER A 803 15.42 17.16 -14.50
N PRO A 804 15.06 16.93 -13.22
CA PRO A 804 16.02 16.64 -12.15
C PRO A 804 16.88 15.41 -12.47
N GLY A 805 18.14 15.41 -12.01
CA GLY A 805 19.09 14.32 -12.26
C GLY A 805 19.68 14.28 -13.68
N THR A 806 19.33 15.23 -14.54
CA THR A 806 19.87 15.33 -15.91
C THR A 806 20.75 16.56 -16.05
N LYS A 807 21.66 16.56 -17.04
CA LYS A 807 22.48 17.74 -17.37
C LYS A 807 21.65 18.93 -17.90
N GLU A 808 20.40 18.69 -18.28
CA GLU A 808 19.45 19.73 -18.74
C GLU A 808 18.63 20.33 -17.59
N ALA A 809 18.93 19.92 -16.35
CA ALA A 809 18.23 20.41 -15.18
C ALA A 809 18.31 21.94 -15.08
N ARG A 810 17.17 22.57 -14.83
CA ARG A 810 17.06 24.03 -14.73
C ARG A 810 16.06 24.44 -13.67
N ARG A 811 16.30 25.57 -13.03
CA ARG A 811 15.35 26.17 -12.08
C ARG A 811 14.02 26.46 -12.78
N ALA A 812 12.93 26.03 -12.16
CA ALA A 812 11.56 26.13 -12.65
C ALA A 812 10.62 26.82 -11.67
N ALA A 813 10.94 26.86 -10.37
CA ALA A 813 10.25 27.68 -9.37
C ALA A 813 11.14 27.80 -8.13
N GLN A 814 10.69 28.56 -7.14
CA GLN A 814 11.20 28.49 -5.76
C GLN A 814 10.06 28.09 -4.83
N VAL A 815 10.33 27.17 -3.92
CA VAL A 815 9.35 26.72 -2.92
C VAL A 815 9.87 27.02 -1.52
N GLU A 816 9.02 27.61 -0.71
CA GLU A 816 9.25 27.80 0.72
C GLU A 816 8.52 26.70 1.51
N VAL A 817 9.28 26.01 2.36
CA VAL A 817 8.76 24.95 3.23
C VAL A 817 9.24 25.11 4.67
N HIS A 818 8.40 24.69 5.61
CA HIS A 818 8.79 24.50 7.01
C HIS A 818 8.83 23.00 7.34
N LEU A 819 9.92 22.58 7.97
CA LEU A 819 10.19 21.20 8.37
C LEU A 819 10.31 21.15 9.89
N GLN A 820 9.49 20.35 10.58
CA GLN A 820 9.58 20.20 12.04
C GLN A 820 9.42 18.73 12.44
N THR A 821 10.27 18.28 13.37
CA THR A 821 10.21 16.92 13.94
C THR A 821 10.29 17.02 15.47
N ASP A 822 9.36 16.40 16.19
CA ASP A 822 9.33 16.46 17.66
C ASP A 822 10.07 15.28 18.31
N ASP A 823 10.38 14.23 17.54
CA ASP A 823 10.99 12.97 17.99
C ASP A 823 12.36 12.68 17.36
N PHE A 824 12.77 13.45 16.35
CA PHE A 824 14.05 13.32 15.65
C PHE A 824 14.78 14.66 15.48
N GLY A 825 16.09 14.60 15.27
CA GLY A 825 16.96 15.75 15.05
C GLY A 825 17.97 15.99 16.17
N LYS A 826 18.87 16.95 15.95
CA LYS A 826 19.86 17.38 16.95
C LYS A 826 19.11 17.96 18.17
N THR A 827 19.43 17.47 19.36
CA THR A 827 18.78 17.89 20.62
C THR A 827 19.35 19.19 21.19
N MET A 828 20.50 19.65 20.69
CA MET A 828 21.12 20.89 21.13
C MET A 828 20.40 22.08 20.52
N VAL A 829 20.11 23.10 21.32
CA VAL A 829 19.58 24.38 20.84
C VAL A 829 20.62 25.00 19.91
N HIS A 830 20.27 25.25 18.66
CA HIS A 830 21.16 25.90 17.72
C HIS A 830 21.48 27.32 18.19
N THR A 831 22.71 27.75 17.93
CA THR A 831 23.01 29.19 17.98
C THR A 831 22.46 29.86 16.73
N GLN A 832 22.04 31.12 16.82
CA GLN A 832 21.59 31.90 15.66
C GLN A 832 22.66 31.90 14.54
N GLU A 833 23.93 31.91 14.94
CA GLU A 833 25.07 31.79 14.02
C GLU A 833 25.09 30.47 13.23
N GLU A 834 24.71 29.34 13.83
CA GLU A 834 24.65 28.05 13.14
C GLU A 834 23.59 28.06 12.05
N VAL A 835 22.41 28.61 12.33
CA VAL A 835 21.32 28.72 11.35
C VAL A 835 21.70 29.64 10.20
N GLU A 836 22.38 30.75 10.49
CA GLU A 836 22.87 31.66 9.46
C GLU A 836 23.99 31.03 8.62
N LYS A 837 24.93 30.32 9.25
CA LYS A 837 25.98 29.55 8.56
C LYS A 837 25.38 28.47 7.64
N GLU A 838 24.38 27.75 8.12
CA GLU A 838 23.69 26.72 7.34
C GLU A 838 22.92 27.34 6.15
N LYS A 839 22.22 28.47 6.37
CA LYS A 839 21.56 29.23 5.29
C LYS A 839 22.56 29.68 4.22
N MET A 840 23.72 30.21 4.63
CA MET A 840 24.78 30.64 3.70
C MET A 840 25.34 29.45 2.91
N ARG A 841 25.64 28.33 3.59
CA ARG A 841 26.10 27.08 2.94
C ARG A 841 25.09 26.56 1.91
N PHE A 842 23.80 26.60 2.24
CA PHE A 842 22.75 26.19 1.31
C PHE A 842 22.75 27.07 0.05
N ILE A 843 22.80 28.40 0.21
CA ILE A 843 22.85 29.36 -0.91
C ILE A 843 24.10 29.14 -1.78
N GLU A 844 25.27 28.94 -1.16
CA GLU A 844 26.51 28.63 -1.87
C GLU A 844 26.40 27.33 -2.67
N LEU A 845 25.80 26.30 -2.10
CA LEU A 845 25.61 25.00 -2.74
C LEU A 845 24.62 25.08 -3.92
N VAL A 846 23.52 25.84 -3.78
CA VAL A 846 22.61 26.17 -4.89
C VAL A 846 23.39 26.83 -6.03
N ASN A 847 24.14 27.90 -5.73
CA ASN A 847 24.91 28.62 -6.74
C ASN A 847 25.98 27.74 -7.43
N LYS A 848 26.59 26.82 -6.67
CA LYS A 848 27.57 25.86 -7.19
C LYS A 848 26.92 24.86 -8.14
N PHE A 849 25.79 24.28 -7.76
CA PHE A 849 25.08 23.31 -8.59
C PHE A 849 24.45 23.94 -9.83
N GLU A 850 23.93 25.16 -9.73
CA GLU A 850 23.43 25.88 -10.92
C GLU A 850 24.50 26.13 -11.98
N LYS A 851 25.76 26.38 -11.57
CA LYS A 851 26.84 26.69 -12.50
C LYS A 851 27.61 25.46 -12.99
N GLY A 852 27.76 24.44 -12.15
CA GLY A 852 28.68 23.33 -12.41
C GLY A 852 28.05 21.94 -12.47
N SER A 853 26.89 21.73 -11.85
CA SER A 853 26.29 20.40 -11.72
C SER A 853 24.76 20.48 -11.61
N PRO A 854 24.08 20.97 -12.66
CA PRO A 854 22.64 21.22 -12.62
C PRO A 854 21.84 19.96 -12.26
N GLU A 855 22.34 18.77 -12.59
CA GLU A 855 21.73 17.48 -12.23
C GLU A 855 21.48 17.32 -10.73
N MET A 856 22.30 17.94 -9.87
CA MET A 856 22.21 17.87 -8.41
C MET A 856 21.34 18.97 -7.78
N LEU A 857 20.92 19.96 -8.58
CA LEU A 857 20.24 21.16 -8.08
C LEU A 857 18.92 20.87 -7.34
N HIS A 858 18.21 19.81 -7.75
CA HIS A 858 16.94 19.42 -7.14
C HIS A 858 17.10 18.85 -5.73
N ALA A 859 18.30 18.40 -5.36
CA ALA A 859 18.57 17.69 -4.10
C ALA A 859 19.64 18.40 -3.25
N VAL A 860 19.77 19.72 -3.38
CA VAL A 860 20.75 20.54 -2.64
C VAL A 860 20.70 20.26 -1.13
N ASP A 861 19.51 20.18 -0.54
CA ASP A 861 19.35 19.93 0.90
C ASP A 861 19.86 18.52 1.32
N VAL A 862 19.69 17.53 0.43
CA VAL A 862 20.18 16.16 0.65
C VAL A 862 21.70 16.13 0.61
N TYR A 863 22.32 16.78 -0.38
CA TYR A 863 23.78 16.85 -0.48
C TYR A 863 24.41 17.67 0.64
N MET A 864 23.72 18.72 1.11
CA MET A 864 24.15 19.48 2.27
C MET A 864 24.18 18.60 3.52
N ALA A 865 23.15 17.76 3.72
CA ALA A 865 23.11 16.81 4.82
C ALA A 865 24.19 15.72 4.73
N SER A 866 24.47 15.20 3.53
CA SER A 866 25.52 14.18 3.34
C SER A 866 26.91 14.72 3.67
N ASN A 867 27.17 16.01 3.42
CA ASN A 867 28.44 16.65 3.77
C ASN A 867 28.61 16.90 5.28
N GLU A 868 27.54 16.85 6.08
CA GLU A 868 27.64 16.93 7.55
C GLU A 868 27.86 15.58 8.22
N LEU A 869 27.63 14.48 7.49
CA LEU A 869 27.84 13.10 7.96
C LEU A 869 29.24 12.55 7.62
N GLN A 870 30.04 13.30 6.85
CA GLN A 870 31.47 13.05 6.59
C GLN A 870 32.32 13.95 7.49
#